data_AF-A0AA42HXB9-F1
#
_entry.id   AF-A0AA42HXB9-F1
#
_cell.length_a   1.000
_cell.length_b   1.000
_cell.length_c   1.000
_cell.angle_alpha   90.00
_cell.angle_beta   90.00
_cell.angle_gamma   90.00
#
_symmetry.space_group_name_H-M   'P 1'
#
loop_
_entity.id
_entity.type
_entity.pdbx_description
1 polymer ?
#
loop_
_entity_poly.entity_id
_entity_poly.type
_entity_poly.pdbx_seq_one_letter_code
_entity_poly.pdbx_strand_id
1 'polypeptide(L)'
;MSASHKALRPRPLVLALSSLMLVSMPAFAQESAPTTLQEVKVTGSRIPRASVEGPSPVTVISREQIDAQGYRNAFDALSALTENTGNVQGEDFGNTFTPAANTINLRGLGPNRTLVLVNGRRQADYPLAYEGSVNVVNLANIPSALIERIEVLAAGASAVYGSDAIAGVVNIILKDRFEGVDVNVRAGGTQQGGGDNQRAQVVGGSSGERWDALFGFEFDVRKAIHARQRDFMDSLDDDPAGKAPQATAIAYRRNAATGRNIDPGVTGCDGASDIYGGSVFRAFNPRQGWYCGSNEAAASYWTVQTQKRNLNGYGLLTFHVNETTDLFADVAVGSARIYNNTRAPTWTSARNYFYNQTTGNLESWYRRFAPEEIGGLPRNANRFLENSWSFNVGARGQIGDSDWDYEAVYSRSRYENRTRRPVLLAGINEYLLGPKLGVRNGVEVYAPDPARLFQPLTPNEYEGLSDYQESRNAAWLQTFSGSVNGRLFALPGGDAALAAVVEAGSQGYRNRPDPRLGSGEFWNTSAGVGAGGERDRYAAGVELQLPLLQSLTTTLAGRYDQYRAGGEHIGKATWSFGVEFRPIESLLIRGTAATSFRAPDMNYVFATETRGYNPGMTDYWRCRTAGQSYDNCDYNGLSIDYSNRANAQLQPESAKSYGFGVVWSPLSGLDFSADYYDIRIDNEVTSLDTSRILRDEADCRLGRTLGGEARDIGSPLCQDALSRVIRNPSNATVQPDQVTRVLINPINAASESVRGLDLKGNWRFDAGRYGRFTTRLAYTVVLEHKYRQFSDDPERDIRNSLDDYQWRSKANGSITWNQGDWTTTLYGNRFGSLPKTDGSGRIAPYMTYNASVFRQFGENLSVGVIVNNLRDSRPPADKNGGGWPFYPVGNYDPYGRQYWVQLDYRFR
;
A
#
# COMPACT_ATOMS: atom_id res chain seq x y z
N MET A 1 38.54 -46.75 -43.71
CA MET A 1 37.55 -47.40 -44.61
C MET A 1 36.30 -46.52 -44.57
N SER A 2 35.76 -45.93 -45.64
CA SER A 2 36.08 -45.88 -47.06
C SER A 2 35.32 -44.65 -47.60
N ALA A 3 36.04 -43.59 -47.99
CA ALA A 3 36.01 -42.96 -49.33
C ALA A 3 34.86 -41.93 -49.49
N SER A 4 35.01 -40.76 -50.15
CA SER A 4 35.89 -40.42 -51.26
C SER A 4 35.86 -38.89 -51.52
N HIS A 5 37.07 -38.29 -51.60
CA HIS A 5 37.60 -37.32 -52.59
C HIS A 5 36.83 -36.02 -52.97
N LYS A 6 37.44 -34.91 -53.40
CA LYS A 6 38.82 -34.47 -53.69
C LYS A 6 38.78 -32.93 -53.88
N ALA A 7 39.89 -32.26 -53.59
CA ALA A 7 40.18 -30.89 -54.00
C ALA A 7 40.40 -30.76 -55.52
N LEU A 8 40.29 -29.54 -56.08
CA LEU A 8 41.22 -28.93 -57.07
C LEU A 8 40.70 -27.58 -57.61
N ARG A 9 41.50 -26.51 -57.44
CA ARG A 9 41.68 -25.39 -58.40
C ARG A 9 42.75 -25.85 -59.43
N PRO A 10 43.09 -25.13 -60.54
CA PRO A 10 42.53 -23.92 -61.19
C PRO A 10 42.29 -24.05 -62.73
N ARG A 11 41.51 -23.10 -63.31
CA ARG A 11 41.63 -22.31 -64.60
C ARG A 11 42.20 -22.95 -65.91
N PRO A 12 41.99 -22.43 -67.16
CA PRO A 12 41.43 -21.11 -67.58
C PRO A 12 40.54 -21.10 -68.88
N LEU A 13 39.99 -19.92 -69.23
CA LEU A 13 39.80 -19.33 -70.59
C LEU A 13 38.85 -20.07 -71.61
N VAL A 14 37.91 -19.50 -72.39
CA VAL A 14 37.70 -18.19 -73.06
C VAL A 14 36.24 -18.11 -73.57
N LEU A 15 35.81 -16.88 -73.93
CA LEU A 15 34.71 -16.43 -74.81
C LEU A 15 33.35 -16.17 -74.12
N ALA A 16 32.66 -15.05 -74.33
CA ALA A 16 32.95 -13.82 -75.05
C ALA A 16 31.86 -12.78 -74.74
N LEU A 17 32.31 -11.53 -74.66
CA LEU A 17 31.69 -10.35 -75.28
C LEU A 17 30.50 -9.63 -74.59
N SER A 18 30.80 -8.34 -74.39
CA SER A 18 29.97 -7.17 -74.66
C SER A 18 28.85 -6.75 -73.69
N SER A 19 28.87 -5.42 -73.50
CA SER A 19 27.78 -4.50 -73.14
C SER A 19 27.63 -4.12 -71.66
N LEU A 20 27.85 -2.82 -71.45
CA LEU A 20 27.46 -1.98 -70.32
C LEU A 20 26.31 -2.55 -69.46
N MET A 21 26.59 -2.75 -68.17
CA MET A 21 25.62 -2.43 -67.12
C MET A 21 26.32 -1.60 -66.05
N LEU A 22 25.74 -0.43 -65.81
CA LEU A 22 26.01 0.47 -64.72
C LEU A 22 26.20 -0.32 -63.41
N VAL A 23 27.33 -0.10 -62.73
CA VAL A 23 27.43 -0.40 -61.31
C VAL A 23 26.56 0.63 -60.59
N SER A 24 25.27 0.34 -60.42
CA SER A 24 24.48 1.02 -59.41
C SER A 24 24.95 0.52 -58.06
N MET A 25 25.80 1.29 -57.40
CA MET A 25 25.89 1.24 -55.94
C MET A 25 24.46 1.39 -55.40
N PRO A 26 23.96 0.56 -54.48
CA PRO A 26 22.82 0.97 -53.69
C PRO A 26 23.35 2.06 -52.74
N ALA A 27 23.25 3.30 -53.20
CA ALA A 27 23.15 4.43 -52.31
C ALA A 27 21.85 4.25 -51.52
N PHE A 28 21.94 3.69 -50.31
CA PHE A 28 20.92 3.91 -49.30
C PHE A 28 21.14 5.30 -48.70
N ALA A 29 20.97 6.31 -49.55
CA ALA A 29 20.61 7.66 -49.15
C ALA A 29 19.11 7.76 -49.34
N GLN A 30 18.36 7.30 -48.35
CA GLN A 30 17.01 7.79 -48.14
C GLN A 30 17.08 8.58 -46.85
N GLU A 31 17.14 9.89 -47.04
CA GLU A 31 16.84 10.91 -46.07
C GLU A 31 15.51 10.49 -45.40
N SER A 32 15.60 9.83 -44.25
CA SER A 32 14.47 9.73 -43.36
C SER A 32 14.19 11.17 -42.96
N ALA A 33 13.15 11.77 -43.55
CA ALA A 33 12.57 13.00 -43.03
C ALA A 33 12.53 12.84 -41.50
N PRO A 34 13.08 13.79 -40.72
CA PRO A 34 13.12 13.64 -39.28
C PRO A 34 11.67 13.44 -38.85
N THR A 35 11.35 12.24 -38.37
CA THR A 35 10.17 12.05 -37.54
C THR A 35 10.38 13.02 -36.38
N THR A 36 9.68 14.15 -36.44
CA THR A 36 9.53 15.05 -35.31
C THR A 36 8.92 14.19 -34.22
N LEU A 37 9.77 13.68 -33.32
CA LEU A 37 9.34 13.02 -32.10
C LEU A 37 8.45 14.04 -31.39
N GLN A 38 7.16 13.74 -31.27
CA GLN A 38 6.25 14.56 -30.47
C GLN A 38 6.88 14.70 -29.08
N GLU A 39 7.09 15.93 -28.64
CA GLU A 39 7.58 16.20 -27.30
C GLU A 39 6.56 15.68 -26.30
N VAL A 40 6.99 14.80 -25.39
CA VAL A 40 6.12 14.20 -24.37
C VAL A 40 6.51 14.81 -23.03
N LYS A 41 5.51 15.34 -22.32
CA LYS A 41 5.68 15.72 -20.92
C LYS A 41 5.68 14.47 -20.06
N VAL A 42 6.81 14.21 -19.39
CA VAL A 42 7.02 13.05 -18.51
C VAL A 42 7.23 13.53 -17.08
N THR A 43 6.72 12.76 -16.13
CA THR A 43 6.91 13.00 -14.69
C THR A 43 8.38 13.09 -14.34
N GLY A 44 8.77 14.17 -13.68
CA GLY A 44 10.18 14.50 -13.39
C GLY A 44 10.65 15.80 -14.01
N SER A 45 9.89 16.38 -14.95
CA SER A 45 10.10 17.74 -15.44
C SER A 45 8.77 18.42 -15.78
N ARG A 46 8.70 19.74 -15.61
CA ARG A 46 7.62 20.55 -16.20
C ARG A 46 7.92 21.01 -17.63
N ILE A 47 9.13 20.80 -18.10
CA ILE A 47 9.57 21.14 -19.46
C ILE A 47 9.30 19.92 -20.37
N PRO A 48 8.54 20.09 -21.47
CA PRO A 48 8.35 19.04 -22.47
C PRO A 48 9.68 18.57 -23.05
N ARG A 49 9.82 17.27 -23.35
CA ARG A 49 11.06 16.71 -23.89
C ARG A 49 10.76 15.67 -24.96
N ALA A 50 11.65 15.54 -25.93
CA ALA A 50 11.57 14.48 -26.95
C ALA A 50 11.93 13.08 -26.41
N SER A 51 12.45 12.96 -25.19
CA SER A 51 12.86 11.70 -24.59
C SER A 51 12.32 11.50 -23.16
N VAL A 52 11.89 10.27 -22.90
CA VAL A 52 11.49 9.78 -21.56
C VAL A 52 12.71 9.72 -20.63
N GLU A 53 13.90 9.44 -21.16
CA GLU A 53 15.13 9.40 -20.37
C GLU A 53 15.55 10.81 -19.95
N GLY A 54 15.77 11.00 -18.64
CA GLY A 54 16.25 12.24 -18.05
C GLY A 54 17.28 12.00 -16.95
N PRO A 55 17.59 13.02 -16.13
CA PRO A 55 18.62 12.91 -15.10
C PRO A 55 18.20 11.96 -13.97
N SER A 56 16.89 11.83 -13.70
CA SER A 56 16.34 10.80 -12.81
C SER A 56 15.64 9.69 -13.61
N PRO A 57 15.70 8.43 -13.16
CA PRO A 57 14.97 7.33 -13.79
C PRO A 57 13.45 7.48 -13.62
N VAL A 58 12.70 7.29 -14.70
CA VAL A 58 11.23 7.23 -14.70
C VAL A 58 10.78 5.88 -15.23
N THR A 59 9.98 5.17 -14.45
CA THR A 59 9.32 3.93 -14.89
C THR A 59 7.97 4.27 -15.48
N VAL A 60 7.72 3.85 -16.73
CA VAL A 60 6.42 3.99 -17.40
C VAL A 60 5.75 2.63 -17.51
N ILE A 61 4.51 2.53 -17.02
CA ILE A 61 3.63 1.37 -17.19
C ILE A 61 2.49 1.80 -18.12
N SER A 62 2.47 1.31 -19.35
CA SER A 62 1.42 1.63 -20.32
C SER A 62 0.15 0.82 -20.10
N ARG A 63 -0.97 1.26 -20.71
CA ARG A 63 -2.23 0.53 -20.68
C ARG A 63 -2.09 -0.91 -21.18
N GLU A 64 -1.35 -1.13 -22.26
CA GLU A 64 -1.13 -2.48 -22.83
C GLU A 64 -0.39 -3.38 -21.85
N GLN A 65 0.56 -2.83 -21.08
CA GLN A 65 1.26 -3.59 -20.05
C GLN A 65 0.34 -3.97 -18.90
N ILE A 66 -0.57 -3.08 -18.49
CA ILE A 66 -1.55 -3.36 -17.44
C ILE A 66 -2.40 -4.59 -17.80
N ASP A 67 -2.87 -4.66 -19.04
CA ASP A 67 -3.67 -5.79 -19.52
C ASP A 67 -2.84 -7.04 -19.73
N ALA A 68 -1.70 -6.93 -20.42
CA ALA A 68 -0.85 -8.08 -20.74
C ALA A 68 -0.27 -8.78 -19.50
N GLN A 69 0.04 -8.03 -18.44
CA GLN A 69 0.60 -8.57 -17.19
C GLN A 69 -0.49 -9.09 -16.22
N GLY A 70 -1.76 -8.91 -16.57
CA GLY A 70 -2.89 -9.41 -15.80
C GLY A 70 -3.21 -8.59 -14.55
N TYR A 71 -2.80 -7.32 -14.49
CA TYR A 71 -3.18 -6.44 -13.38
C TYR A 71 -4.68 -6.12 -13.41
N ARG A 72 -5.29 -5.94 -12.24
CA ARG A 72 -6.73 -5.64 -12.13
C ARG A 72 -6.99 -4.13 -12.13
N ASN A 73 -6.06 -3.34 -11.59
CA ASN A 73 -6.17 -1.89 -11.41
C ASN A 73 -4.78 -1.24 -11.25
N ALA A 74 -4.75 0.08 -11.05
CA ALA A 74 -3.52 0.84 -10.85
C ALA A 74 -2.70 0.38 -9.62
N PHE A 75 -3.37 0.02 -8.52
CA PHE A 75 -2.70 -0.45 -7.31
C PHE A 75 -1.95 -1.76 -7.52
N ASP A 76 -2.52 -2.72 -8.24
CA ASP A 76 -1.81 -3.97 -8.58
C ASP A 76 -0.55 -3.70 -9.41
N ALA A 77 -0.65 -2.82 -10.42
CA ALA A 77 0.46 -2.44 -11.28
C ALA A 77 1.59 -1.78 -10.49
N LEU A 78 1.25 -0.88 -9.57
CA LEU A 78 2.20 -0.19 -8.71
C LEU A 78 2.79 -1.11 -7.62
N SER A 79 1.99 -2.04 -7.09
CA SER A 79 2.44 -3.02 -6.09
C SER A 79 3.52 -3.95 -6.64
N ALA A 80 3.46 -4.25 -7.94
CA ALA A 80 4.40 -5.09 -8.65
C ALA A 80 5.72 -4.40 -9.03
N LEU A 81 5.81 -3.07 -8.91
CA LEU A 81 7.05 -2.33 -9.14
C LEU A 81 8.18 -2.79 -8.22
N THR A 82 9.40 -2.88 -8.74
CA THR A 82 10.55 -3.31 -7.94
C THR A 82 10.97 -2.23 -6.94
N GLU A 83 10.71 -0.96 -7.25
CA GLU A 83 10.96 0.19 -6.40
C GLU A 83 9.98 0.31 -5.21
N ASN A 84 8.81 -0.36 -5.29
CA ASN A 84 7.86 -0.48 -4.18
C ASN A 84 8.30 -1.59 -3.21
N THR A 85 9.38 -1.33 -2.47
CA THR A 85 9.99 -2.27 -1.51
C THR A 85 9.30 -2.26 -0.15
N GLY A 86 8.54 -1.22 0.16
CA GLY A 86 7.88 -1.08 1.44
C GLY A 86 6.64 -1.96 1.59
N ASN A 87 6.41 -2.42 2.82
CA ASN A 87 5.15 -3.05 3.20
C ASN A 87 4.05 -1.99 3.35
N VAL A 88 2.81 -2.38 3.06
CA VAL A 88 1.59 -1.65 3.39
C VAL A 88 0.54 -2.66 3.87
N GLN A 89 -0.34 -2.25 4.76
CA GLN A 89 -1.50 -3.00 5.23
C GLN A 89 -2.46 -3.16 4.06
N GLY A 90 -2.48 -4.37 3.51
CA GLY A 90 -3.42 -4.78 2.48
C GLY A 90 -4.77 -5.19 3.03
N GLU A 91 -5.62 -5.66 2.12
CA GLU A 91 -6.96 -6.19 2.43
C GLU A 91 -6.95 -7.44 3.31
N ASP A 92 -5.82 -8.17 3.34
CA ASP A 92 -5.62 -9.38 4.15
C ASP A 92 -5.25 -9.08 5.61
N PHE A 93 -5.00 -7.80 5.93
CA PHE A 93 -4.62 -7.36 7.25
C PHE A 93 -5.84 -7.32 8.20
N GLY A 94 -6.03 -8.38 8.98
CA GLY A 94 -7.24 -8.59 9.77
C GLY A 94 -7.54 -7.60 10.90
N ASN A 95 -6.71 -6.59 11.15
CA ASN A 95 -7.05 -5.51 12.09
C ASN A 95 -6.85 -4.11 11.50
N THR A 96 -6.82 -3.98 10.19
CA THR A 96 -6.67 -2.67 9.57
C THR A 96 -7.93 -1.82 9.81
N PHE A 97 -7.71 -0.55 10.15
CA PHE A 97 -8.78 0.44 10.26
C PHE A 97 -9.21 0.99 8.90
N THR A 98 -8.41 0.74 7.86
CA THR A 98 -8.53 1.30 6.52
C THR A 98 -8.46 0.20 5.44
N PRO A 99 -9.30 -0.86 5.50
CA PRO A 99 -9.23 -2.01 4.58
C PRO A 99 -9.54 -1.68 3.12
N ALA A 100 -9.98 -0.45 2.87
CA ALA A 100 -10.28 0.08 1.56
C ALA A 100 -9.14 0.93 0.97
N ALA A 101 -8.13 1.28 1.77
CA ALA A 101 -7.05 2.16 1.37
C ALA A 101 -5.98 1.38 0.61
N ASN A 102 -5.87 1.63 -0.69
CA ASN A 102 -4.83 1.09 -1.55
C ASN A 102 -3.71 2.13 -1.71
N THR A 103 -2.61 1.94 -0.99
CA THR A 103 -1.50 2.89 -0.88
C THR A 103 -0.18 2.27 -1.37
N ILE A 104 0.84 3.08 -1.62
CA ILE A 104 2.16 2.60 -2.10
C ILE A 104 3.26 3.11 -1.18
N ASN A 105 4.34 2.34 -1.04
CA ASN A 105 5.46 2.64 -0.15
C ASN A 105 6.78 2.48 -0.92
N LEU A 106 7.11 3.50 -1.71
CA LEU A 106 8.36 3.52 -2.47
C LEU A 106 9.56 3.56 -1.53
N ARG A 107 10.56 2.72 -1.84
CA ARG A 107 11.82 2.61 -1.10
C ARG A 107 11.69 2.25 0.39
N GLY A 108 10.50 1.90 0.87
CA GLY A 108 10.30 1.57 2.28
C GLY A 108 10.30 2.78 3.23
N LEU A 109 10.15 3.98 2.70
CA LEU A 109 10.18 5.23 3.48
C LEU A 109 8.79 5.64 3.98
N GLY A 110 7.79 4.78 3.92
CA GLY A 110 6.42 5.05 4.36
C GLY A 110 5.51 5.61 3.26
N PRO A 111 4.20 5.31 3.30
CA PRO A 111 3.27 5.65 2.21
C PRO A 111 2.95 7.14 2.10
N ASN A 112 3.17 7.91 3.17
CA ASN A 112 2.96 9.35 3.20
C ASN A 112 4.13 10.15 2.60
N ARG A 113 5.22 9.49 2.20
CA ARG A 113 6.40 10.09 1.56
C ARG A 113 6.45 9.84 0.05
N THR A 114 5.37 9.31 -0.52
CA THR A 114 5.18 9.17 -1.95
C THR A 114 4.03 10.07 -2.42
N LEU A 115 4.31 10.97 -3.36
CA LEU A 115 3.30 11.85 -3.92
C LEU A 115 2.50 11.13 -5.02
N VAL A 116 1.18 11.13 -4.94
CA VAL A 116 0.29 10.58 -5.98
C VAL A 116 -0.43 11.72 -6.70
N LEU A 117 -0.35 11.71 -8.03
CA LEU A 117 -0.97 12.67 -8.93
C LEU A 117 -1.87 11.94 -9.95
N VAL A 118 -2.93 12.61 -10.38
CA VAL A 118 -3.72 12.22 -11.55
C VAL A 118 -3.69 13.40 -12.51
N ASN A 119 -3.23 13.17 -13.75
CA ASN A 119 -2.97 14.23 -14.73
C ASN A 119 -2.11 15.38 -14.16
N GLY A 120 -1.09 15.05 -13.35
CA GLY A 120 -0.23 16.03 -12.69
C GLY A 120 -0.87 16.79 -11.52
N ARG A 121 -2.10 16.41 -11.09
CA ARG A 121 -2.87 17.11 -10.06
C ARG A 121 -3.04 16.26 -8.79
N ARG A 122 -2.87 16.90 -7.64
CA ARG A 122 -3.05 16.28 -6.32
C ARG A 122 -4.51 15.87 -6.10
N GLN A 123 -4.70 14.75 -5.41
CA GLN A 123 -6.02 14.23 -5.03
C GLN A 123 -6.27 14.47 -3.54
N ALA A 124 -7.56 14.49 -3.15
CA ALA A 124 -7.92 14.50 -1.74
C ALA A 124 -7.42 13.22 -1.07
N ASP A 125 -6.91 13.37 0.15
CA ASP A 125 -6.47 12.25 0.95
C ASP A 125 -7.65 11.31 1.29
N TYR A 126 -7.32 10.08 1.65
CA TYR A 126 -8.26 9.16 2.27
C TYR A 126 -8.74 9.75 3.62
N PRO A 127 -10.06 9.77 3.90
CA PRO A 127 -10.60 10.50 5.06
C PRO A 127 -10.22 9.97 6.44
N LEU A 128 -9.68 8.75 6.51
CA LEU A 128 -9.20 8.13 7.75
C LEU A 128 -7.68 8.05 7.69
N ALA A 129 -7.03 8.29 8.82
CA ALA A 129 -5.59 8.12 8.92
C ALA A 129 -5.22 6.65 8.71
N TYR A 130 -4.36 6.39 7.73
CA TYR A 130 -3.76 5.09 7.51
C TYR A 130 -2.90 4.73 8.73
N GLU A 131 -3.07 3.51 9.24
CA GLU A 131 -2.51 3.05 10.53
C GLU A 131 -2.86 3.94 11.74
N GLY A 132 -3.89 4.79 11.61
CA GLY A 132 -4.28 5.76 12.63
C GLY A 132 -3.37 6.97 12.73
N SER A 133 -2.41 7.14 11.81
CA SER A 133 -1.33 8.11 11.93
C SER A 133 -1.10 9.00 10.71
N VAL A 134 -1.22 8.48 9.48
CA VAL A 134 -0.76 9.21 8.28
C VAL A 134 -1.84 9.40 7.21
N ASN A 135 -1.77 10.52 6.49
CA ASN A 135 -2.56 10.79 5.28
C ASN A 135 -2.00 10.02 4.08
N VAL A 136 -2.89 9.48 3.25
CA VAL A 136 -2.57 8.70 2.05
C VAL A 136 -3.60 8.96 0.96
N VAL A 137 -3.24 8.76 -0.32
CA VAL A 137 -4.20 8.77 -1.44
C VAL A 137 -4.63 7.34 -1.73
N ASN A 138 -5.94 7.12 -1.87
CA ASN A 138 -6.47 5.81 -2.25
C ASN A 138 -6.47 5.62 -3.77
N LEU A 139 -5.72 4.63 -4.26
CA LEU A 139 -5.64 4.29 -5.68
C LEU A 139 -6.84 3.48 -6.19
N ALA A 140 -7.75 3.08 -5.30
CA ALA A 140 -8.85 2.17 -5.61
C ALA A 140 -9.97 2.74 -6.50
N ASN A 141 -10.06 4.07 -6.64
CA ASN A 141 -11.17 4.77 -7.30
C ASN A 141 -10.80 5.30 -8.70
N ILE A 142 -9.61 4.97 -9.20
CA ILE A 142 -9.17 5.41 -10.53
C ILE A 142 -9.57 4.35 -11.57
N PRO A 143 -10.46 4.68 -12.53
CA PRO A 143 -10.91 3.72 -13.54
C PRO A 143 -9.74 3.26 -14.41
N SER A 144 -9.52 1.94 -14.46
CA SER A 144 -8.34 1.41 -15.16
C SER A 144 -8.40 1.60 -16.68
N ALA A 145 -9.59 1.58 -17.29
CA ALA A 145 -9.77 1.76 -18.74
C ALA A 145 -9.42 3.17 -19.26
N LEU A 146 -9.41 4.15 -18.35
CA LEU A 146 -9.06 5.54 -18.67
C LEU A 146 -7.58 5.84 -18.50
N ILE A 147 -6.84 4.95 -17.83
CA ILE A 147 -5.41 5.08 -17.66
C ILE A 147 -4.76 4.86 -19.03
N GLU A 148 -4.10 5.90 -19.52
CA GLU A 148 -3.21 5.83 -20.68
C GLU A 148 -1.88 5.19 -20.24
N ARG A 149 -1.32 5.71 -19.14
CA ARG A 149 -0.09 5.21 -18.53
C ARG A 149 0.05 5.65 -17.08
N ILE A 150 0.92 4.95 -16.35
CA ILE A 150 1.37 5.30 -15.00
C ILE A 150 2.86 5.62 -15.08
N GLU A 151 3.26 6.77 -14.58
CA GLU A 151 4.66 7.20 -14.52
C GLU A 151 5.14 7.22 -13.07
N VAL A 152 6.28 6.61 -12.78
CA VAL A 152 6.87 6.53 -11.45
C VAL A 152 8.28 7.07 -11.46
N LEU A 153 8.47 8.20 -10.78
CA LEU A 153 9.76 8.81 -10.48
C LEU A 153 10.17 8.41 -9.07
N ALA A 154 11.07 7.45 -8.94
CA ALA A 154 11.50 6.92 -7.64
C ALA A 154 12.74 7.66 -7.09
N ALA A 155 12.66 9.00 -7.08
CA ALA A 155 13.69 9.93 -6.61
C ALA A 155 13.04 11.17 -5.96
N GLY A 156 13.80 11.87 -5.09
CA GLY A 156 13.34 13.09 -4.44
C GLY A 156 12.99 14.19 -5.45
N ALA A 157 11.77 14.72 -5.38
CA ALA A 157 11.22 15.59 -6.42
C ALA A 157 10.46 16.81 -5.89
N SER A 158 10.64 17.20 -4.62
CA SER A 158 9.95 18.37 -4.06
C SER A 158 10.28 19.68 -4.75
N ALA A 159 11.49 19.83 -5.30
CA ALA A 159 11.85 21.03 -6.08
C ALA A 159 10.94 21.23 -7.30
N VAL A 160 10.35 20.16 -7.82
CA VAL A 160 9.35 20.21 -8.88
C VAL A 160 7.95 20.19 -8.24
N TYR A 161 7.60 19.16 -7.46
CA TYR A 161 6.20 18.88 -7.09
C TYR A 161 5.75 19.37 -5.69
N GLY A 162 6.67 19.94 -4.90
CA GLY A 162 6.41 20.41 -3.54
C GLY A 162 6.48 19.30 -2.47
N SER A 163 5.78 19.51 -1.35
CA SER A 163 5.76 18.58 -0.20
C SER A 163 5.41 17.14 -0.62
N ASP A 164 5.85 16.16 0.17
CA ASP A 164 5.47 14.73 0.08
C ASP A 164 6.24 13.92 -0.95
N ALA A 165 6.95 14.56 -1.89
CA ALA A 165 7.75 13.92 -2.92
C ALA A 165 9.18 13.56 -2.43
N ILE A 166 9.29 12.93 -1.25
CA ILE A 166 10.59 12.53 -0.66
C ILE A 166 11.07 11.20 -1.27
N ALA A 167 10.23 10.16 -1.24
CA ALA A 167 10.55 8.84 -1.79
C ALA A 167 10.33 8.77 -3.30
N GLY A 168 9.43 9.60 -3.82
CA GLY A 168 9.11 9.67 -5.24
C GLY A 168 7.76 10.28 -5.57
N VAL A 169 7.43 10.23 -6.86
CA VAL A 169 6.16 10.68 -7.43
C VAL A 169 5.58 9.59 -8.31
N VAL A 170 4.30 9.31 -8.13
CA VAL A 170 3.48 8.49 -9.02
C VAL A 170 2.45 9.39 -9.68
N ASN A 171 2.46 9.44 -11.01
CA ASN A 171 1.53 10.21 -11.79
C ASN A 171 0.74 9.29 -12.71
N ILE A 172 -0.57 9.26 -12.52
CA ILE A 172 -1.48 8.46 -13.33
C ILE A 172 -2.04 9.36 -14.41
N ILE A 173 -1.65 9.09 -15.64
CA ILE A 173 -2.06 9.86 -16.82
C ILE A 173 -3.30 9.20 -17.40
N LEU A 174 -4.39 9.95 -17.45
CA LEU A 174 -5.63 9.55 -18.10
C LEU A 174 -5.60 9.96 -19.57
N LYS A 175 -6.40 9.27 -20.39
CA LYS A 175 -6.65 9.63 -21.79
C LYS A 175 -7.18 11.07 -21.90
N ASP A 176 -6.64 11.83 -22.84
CA ASP A 176 -7.00 13.23 -23.11
C ASP A 176 -7.93 13.38 -24.33
N ARG A 177 -7.84 12.46 -25.29
CA ARG A 177 -8.76 12.34 -26.43
C ARG A 177 -9.10 10.87 -26.66
N PHE A 178 -10.31 10.61 -27.17
CA PHE A 178 -10.71 9.27 -27.62
C PHE A 178 -11.70 9.39 -28.78
N GLU A 179 -11.61 8.47 -29.74
CA GLU A 179 -12.54 8.39 -30.88
C GLU A 179 -13.25 7.03 -30.90
N GLY A 180 -14.58 7.10 -30.95
CA GLY A 180 -15.47 5.93 -30.95
C GLY A 180 -15.88 5.51 -29.53
N VAL A 181 -16.26 4.25 -29.37
CA VAL A 181 -16.63 3.66 -28.08
C VAL A 181 -15.93 2.32 -27.90
N ASP A 182 -15.32 2.10 -26.76
CA ASP A 182 -14.71 0.84 -26.34
C ASP A 182 -15.51 0.27 -25.17
N VAL A 183 -15.85 -1.01 -25.27
CA VAL A 183 -16.48 -1.79 -24.20
C VAL A 183 -15.56 -2.94 -23.81
N ASN A 184 -15.08 -2.91 -22.56
CA ASN A 184 -14.32 -4.00 -21.95
C ASN A 184 -15.20 -4.73 -20.92
N VAL A 185 -15.26 -6.06 -21.03
CA VAL A 185 -15.88 -6.93 -20.03
C VAL A 185 -14.86 -7.97 -19.60
N ARG A 186 -14.60 -8.03 -18.29
CA ARG A 186 -13.75 -9.05 -17.67
C ARG A 186 -14.53 -9.80 -16.62
N ALA A 187 -14.49 -11.12 -16.64
CA ALA A 187 -15.10 -11.97 -15.62
C ALA A 187 -14.16 -13.12 -15.24
N GLY A 188 -14.12 -13.46 -13.95
CA GLY A 188 -13.21 -14.47 -13.44
C GLY A 188 -13.41 -14.78 -11.96
N GLY A 189 -12.51 -15.59 -11.41
CA GLY A 189 -12.55 -16.01 -10.02
C GLY A 189 -11.28 -16.74 -9.59
N THR A 190 -11.32 -17.34 -8.41
CA THR A 190 -10.17 -18.07 -7.85
C THR A 190 -10.42 -19.59 -7.84
N GLN A 191 -9.37 -20.38 -7.97
CA GLN A 191 -9.46 -21.85 -8.01
C GLN A 191 -10.07 -22.42 -6.72
N GLN A 192 -9.76 -21.82 -5.57
CA GLN A 192 -10.17 -22.30 -4.24
C GLN A 192 -11.46 -21.63 -3.74
N GLY A 193 -12.18 -20.92 -4.61
CA GLY A 193 -13.43 -20.23 -4.28
C GLY A 193 -13.25 -18.87 -3.62
N GLY A 194 -14.31 -18.06 -3.68
CA GLY A 194 -14.25 -16.64 -3.35
C GLY A 194 -13.54 -15.82 -4.43
N GLY A 195 -13.56 -14.50 -4.30
CA GLY A 195 -12.86 -13.59 -5.22
C GLY A 195 -13.43 -13.54 -6.63
N ASP A 196 -14.62 -14.11 -6.87
CA ASP A 196 -15.37 -13.95 -8.12
C ASP A 196 -15.44 -12.45 -8.45
N ASN A 197 -14.96 -12.07 -9.63
CA ASN A 197 -14.82 -10.69 -10.05
C ASN A 197 -15.42 -10.49 -11.44
N GLN A 198 -16.24 -9.44 -11.55
CA GLN A 198 -16.91 -9.04 -12.79
C GLN A 198 -16.71 -7.54 -12.95
N ARG A 199 -16.09 -7.15 -14.05
CA ARG A 199 -15.82 -5.76 -14.40
C ARG A 199 -16.39 -5.47 -15.78
N ALA A 200 -17.13 -4.37 -15.89
CA ALA A 200 -17.57 -3.81 -17.15
C ALA A 200 -17.09 -2.35 -17.24
N GLN A 201 -16.52 -1.99 -18.37
CA GLN A 201 -16.00 -0.66 -18.64
C GLN A 201 -16.52 -0.19 -19.99
N VAL A 202 -16.86 1.09 -20.07
CA VAL A 202 -17.19 1.77 -21.31
C VAL A 202 -16.37 3.04 -21.36
N VAL A 203 -15.59 3.24 -22.42
CA VAL A 203 -14.89 4.49 -22.69
C VAL A 203 -15.37 4.98 -24.05
N GLY A 204 -15.78 6.23 -24.14
CA GLY A 204 -16.23 6.82 -25.38
C GLY A 204 -15.71 8.23 -25.55
N GLY A 205 -15.62 8.66 -26.79
CA GLY A 205 -15.22 10.03 -27.09
C GLY A 205 -15.54 10.40 -28.53
N SER A 206 -15.59 11.70 -28.75
CA SER A 206 -15.85 12.31 -30.04
C SER A 206 -15.19 13.68 -30.09
N SER A 207 -14.85 14.10 -31.30
CA SER A 207 -14.33 15.44 -31.58
C SER A 207 -15.26 16.13 -32.57
N GLY A 208 -15.45 17.44 -32.40
CA GLY A 208 -16.08 18.33 -33.37
C GLY A 208 -15.11 19.43 -33.81
N GLU A 209 -15.60 20.44 -34.54
CA GLU A 209 -14.74 21.51 -35.07
C GLU A 209 -14.03 22.35 -34.00
N ARG A 210 -14.64 22.47 -32.80
CA ARG A 210 -14.14 23.31 -31.70
C ARG A 210 -14.17 22.61 -30.35
N TRP A 211 -14.33 21.29 -30.31
CA TRP A 211 -14.41 20.58 -29.04
C TRP A 211 -13.92 19.15 -29.15
N ASP A 212 -13.39 18.64 -28.04
CA ASP A 212 -13.11 17.23 -27.79
C ASP A 212 -13.86 16.82 -26.54
N ALA A 213 -14.58 15.70 -26.57
CA ALA A 213 -15.22 15.14 -25.40
C ALA A 213 -14.83 13.69 -25.22
N LEU A 214 -14.61 13.31 -23.97
CA LEU A 214 -14.31 11.95 -23.55
C LEU A 214 -15.13 11.64 -22.30
N PHE A 215 -15.61 10.39 -22.21
CA PHE A 215 -16.21 9.86 -21.01
C PHE A 215 -15.73 8.43 -20.75
N GLY A 216 -15.78 8.02 -19.49
CA GLY A 216 -15.55 6.63 -19.11
C GLY A 216 -16.37 6.25 -17.89
N PHE A 217 -16.87 5.02 -17.89
CA PHE A 217 -17.58 4.41 -16.77
C PHE A 217 -16.99 3.03 -16.49
N GLU A 218 -16.81 2.70 -15.22
CA GLU A 218 -16.35 1.39 -14.76
C GLU A 218 -17.28 0.89 -13.66
N PHE A 219 -17.79 -0.32 -13.81
CA PHE A 219 -18.51 -1.07 -12.78
C PHE A 219 -17.72 -2.32 -12.44
N ASP A 220 -17.41 -2.52 -11.16
CA ASP A 220 -16.66 -3.67 -10.65
C ASP A 220 -17.39 -4.31 -9.47
N VAL A 221 -17.61 -5.61 -9.52
CA VAL A 221 -18.18 -6.39 -8.43
C VAL A 221 -17.25 -7.55 -8.13
N ARG A 222 -16.82 -7.63 -6.87
CA ARG A 222 -15.91 -8.66 -6.37
C ARG A 222 -16.46 -9.26 -5.09
N LYS A 223 -16.55 -10.60 -5.01
CA LYS A 223 -16.83 -11.30 -3.76
C LYS A 223 -15.59 -11.32 -2.85
N ALA A 224 -15.81 -11.46 -1.54
CA ALA A 224 -14.72 -11.66 -0.61
C ALA A 224 -14.00 -13.00 -0.87
N ILE A 225 -12.75 -13.08 -0.44
CA ILE A 225 -12.07 -14.34 -0.18
C ILE A 225 -11.93 -14.46 1.34
N HIS A 226 -12.33 -15.60 1.90
CA HIS A 226 -12.18 -15.91 3.32
C HIS A 226 -11.04 -16.88 3.55
N ALA A 227 -10.36 -16.76 4.70
CA ALA A 227 -9.24 -17.62 5.07
C ALA A 227 -9.66 -19.09 5.13
N ARG A 228 -10.87 -19.41 5.62
CA ARG A 228 -11.45 -20.77 5.59
C ARG A 228 -11.61 -21.39 4.19
N GLN A 229 -11.41 -20.62 3.12
CA GLN A 229 -11.41 -21.11 1.74
C GLN A 229 -9.97 -21.37 1.24
N ARG A 230 -8.97 -21.22 2.10
CA ARG A 230 -7.56 -21.47 1.84
C ARG A 230 -7.13 -22.57 2.78
N ASP A 231 -6.78 -23.71 2.21
CA ASP A 231 -6.44 -24.95 2.90
C ASP A 231 -5.21 -24.86 3.83
N PHE A 232 -4.41 -23.79 3.72
CA PHE A 232 -3.28 -23.52 4.61
C PHE A 232 -3.60 -22.49 5.69
N MET A 233 -4.85 -22.03 5.75
CA MET A 233 -5.34 -21.02 6.68
C MET A 233 -6.66 -21.42 7.33
N ASP A 234 -7.23 -22.59 7.06
CA ASP A 234 -8.60 -22.89 7.49
C ASP A 234 -8.66 -23.40 8.94
N SER A 235 -7.54 -23.89 9.48
CA SER A 235 -7.43 -24.36 10.85
C SER A 235 -6.12 -23.92 11.52
N LEU A 236 -6.13 -23.88 12.85
CA LEU A 236 -4.91 -23.83 13.63
C LEU A 236 -4.06 -25.10 13.49
N ASP A 237 -4.65 -26.22 13.06
CA ASP A 237 -3.95 -27.48 12.79
C ASP A 237 -3.01 -27.41 11.57
N ASP A 238 -3.15 -26.35 10.75
CA ASP A 238 -2.26 -26.05 9.63
C ASP A 238 -0.89 -25.51 10.08
N ASP A 239 -0.62 -25.50 11.39
CA ASP A 239 0.66 -25.04 11.95
C ASP A 239 1.82 -25.78 11.25
N PRO A 240 2.64 -25.07 10.46
CA PRO A 240 3.73 -25.66 9.70
C PRO A 240 4.86 -26.21 10.60
N ALA A 241 4.85 -25.91 11.90
CA ALA A 241 5.71 -26.50 12.93
C ALA A 241 5.27 -27.90 13.38
N GLY A 242 4.02 -28.29 13.09
CA GLY A 242 3.41 -29.52 13.61
C GLY A 242 3.23 -29.52 15.13
N LYS A 243 3.22 -28.34 15.77
CA LYS A 243 2.94 -28.19 17.20
C LYS A 243 1.43 -28.30 17.41
N ALA A 244 1.01 -28.95 18.50
CA ALA A 244 -0.40 -28.91 18.89
C ALA A 244 -0.78 -27.46 19.19
N PRO A 245 -1.65 -26.82 18.39
CA PRO A 245 -1.94 -25.41 18.54
C PRO A 245 -2.76 -25.19 19.81
N GLN A 246 -2.59 -24.03 20.44
CA GLN A 246 -3.54 -23.60 21.46
C GLN A 246 -4.85 -23.21 20.78
N ALA A 247 -5.89 -24.05 20.93
CA ALA A 247 -7.21 -23.82 20.34
C ALA A 247 -7.74 -22.41 20.66
N THR A 248 -8.40 -21.78 19.68
CA THR A 248 -9.00 -20.45 19.87
C THR A 248 -10.11 -20.54 20.90
N ALA A 249 -10.06 -19.71 21.95
CA ALA A 249 -11.09 -19.71 22.98
C ALA A 249 -12.46 -19.31 22.39
N ILE A 250 -13.46 -20.15 22.65
CA ILE A 250 -14.87 -19.88 22.37
C ILE A 250 -15.55 -19.33 23.62
N ALA A 251 -15.35 -19.99 24.76
CA ALA A 251 -15.88 -19.55 26.03
C ALA A 251 -15.00 -20.01 27.18
N TYR A 252 -14.85 -19.16 28.20
CA TYR A 252 -14.24 -19.54 29.46
C TYR A 252 -14.79 -18.74 30.64
N ARG A 253 -14.70 -19.36 31.82
CA ARG A 253 -14.83 -18.70 33.12
C ARG A 253 -13.47 -18.72 33.78
N ARG A 254 -13.04 -17.63 34.41
CA ARG A 254 -11.70 -17.51 34.99
C ARG A 254 -11.78 -16.89 36.37
N ASN A 255 -11.04 -17.45 37.33
CA ASN A 255 -10.80 -16.78 38.60
C ASN A 255 -9.82 -15.63 38.36
N ALA A 256 -10.31 -14.39 38.49
CA ALA A 256 -9.56 -13.18 38.15
C ALA A 256 -8.34 -12.94 39.06
N ALA A 257 -8.35 -13.47 40.29
CA ALA A 257 -7.23 -13.34 41.23
C ALA A 257 -6.07 -14.28 40.88
N THR A 258 -6.36 -15.50 40.42
CA THR A 258 -5.34 -16.51 40.10
C THR A 258 -4.96 -16.55 38.62
N GLY A 259 -5.81 -16.00 37.74
CA GLY A 259 -5.66 -16.11 36.28
C GLY A 259 -6.00 -17.49 35.72
N ARG A 260 -6.43 -18.45 36.56
CA ARG A 260 -6.80 -19.81 36.16
C ARG A 260 -8.27 -19.90 35.78
N ASN A 261 -8.54 -20.55 34.65
CA ASN A 261 -9.85 -20.93 34.18
C ASN A 261 -10.50 -21.90 35.17
N ILE A 262 -11.79 -21.71 35.38
CA ILE A 262 -12.66 -22.63 36.10
C ILE A 262 -13.09 -23.68 35.08
N ASP A 263 -12.78 -24.94 35.37
CA ASP A 263 -13.02 -26.06 34.47
C ASP A 263 -14.51 -26.15 34.09
N PRO A 264 -14.86 -26.13 32.78
CA PRO A 264 -16.25 -26.33 32.36
C PRO A 264 -16.78 -27.74 32.66
N GLY A 265 -15.90 -28.70 32.99
CA GLY A 265 -16.25 -30.12 33.12
C GLY A 265 -16.24 -30.83 31.77
N VAL A 266 -16.25 -32.17 31.78
CA VAL A 266 -16.05 -32.99 30.57
C VAL A 266 -17.12 -32.72 29.50
N THR A 267 -18.37 -32.53 29.91
CA THR A 267 -19.53 -32.25 29.04
C THR A 267 -19.88 -30.76 28.98
N GLY A 268 -19.08 -29.90 29.60
CA GLY A 268 -19.42 -28.48 29.75
C GLY A 268 -19.39 -27.68 28.46
N CYS A 269 -18.76 -28.22 27.41
CA CYS A 269 -18.70 -27.63 26.08
C CYS A 269 -19.73 -28.22 25.11
N ASP A 270 -20.44 -29.30 25.49
CA ASP A 270 -21.33 -30.05 24.59
C ASP A 270 -22.48 -29.19 24.07
N GLY A 271 -22.99 -28.25 24.88
CA GLY A 271 -24.02 -27.32 24.44
C GLY A 271 -23.60 -26.42 23.27
N ALA A 272 -22.29 -26.23 23.08
CA ALA A 272 -21.71 -25.43 22.00
C ALA A 272 -20.99 -26.31 20.95
N SER A 273 -21.20 -27.62 20.92
CA SER A 273 -20.48 -28.50 19.97
C SER A 273 -20.76 -28.16 18.52
N ASP A 274 -21.98 -27.72 18.21
CA ASP A 274 -22.48 -27.60 16.83
C ASP A 274 -22.12 -26.27 16.14
N ILE A 275 -21.55 -25.30 16.87
CA ILE A 275 -21.12 -24.02 16.29
C ILE A 275 -19.68 -24.12 15.74
N TYR A 276 -19.29 -23.16 14.89
CA TYR A 276 -18.02 -23.25 14.14
C TYR A 276 -17.91 -24.55 13.36
N GLY A 277 -18.97 -24.95 12.66
CA GLY A 277 -18.97 -26.16 11.85
C GLY A 277 -18.82 -27.48 12.63
N GLY A 278 -19.07 -27.49 13.94
CA GLY A 278 -18.91 -28.70 14.76
C GLY A 278 -17.55 -28.83 15.43
N SER A 279 -16.71 -27.78 15.40
CA SER A 279 -15.30 -27.86 15.80
C SER A 279 -15.01 -27.47 17.26
N VAL A 280 -16.05 -27.25 18.07
CA VAL A 280 -15.87 -26.87 19.49
C VAL A 280 -15.61 -28.09 20.36
N PHE A 281 -14.55 -28.03 21.15
CA PHE A 281 -14.17 -29.08 22.09
C PHE A 281 -13.61 -28.51 23.40
N ARG A 282 -13.48 -29.37 24.42
CA ARG A 282 -12.84 -29.04 25.69
C ARG A 282 -11.31 -29.01 25.51
N ALA A 283 -10.72 -27.82 25.52
CA ALA A 283 -9.29 -27.57 25.32
C ALA A 283 -8.57 -27.25 26.64
N PHE A 284 -7.27 -27.50 26.68
CA PHE A 284 -6.41 -27.21 27.84
C PHE A 284 -5.31 -26.22 27.50
N ASN A 285 -5.21 -25.15 28.28
CA ASN A 285 -4.06 -24.24 28.24
C ASN A 285 -3.17 -24.50 29.48
N PRO A 286 -1.87 -24.81 29.35
CA PRO A 286 -1.01 -25.08 30.51
C PRO A 286 -0.93 -23.94 31.54
N ARG A 287 -1.04 -22.69 31.09
CA ARG A 287 -1.02 -21.48 31.93
C ARG A 287 -2.38 -21.15 32.53
N GLN A 288 -3.46 -21.41 31.80
CA GLN A 288 -4.80 -20.95 32.18
C GLN A 288 -5.70 -22.09 32.66
N GLY A 289 -5.57 -23.33 32.20
CA GLY A 289 -6.44 -24.46 32.55
C GLY A 289 -7.45 -24.79 31.44
N TRP A 290 -8.50 -25.54 31.78
CA TRP A 290 -9.52 -26.01 30.83
C TRP A 290 -10.49 -24.91 30.37
N TYR A 291 -10.89 -24.96 29.11
CA TYR A 291 -11.84 -24.03 28.47
C TYR A 291 -12.53 -24.69 27.26
N CYS A 292 -13.53 -24.05 26.66
CA CYS A 292 -14.09 -24.48 25.38
C CYS A 292 -13.38 -23.75 24.23
N GLY A 293 -12.79 -24.51 23.32
CA GLY A 293 -11.98 -23.99 22.22
C GLY A 293 -12.33 -24.62 20.87
N SER A 294 -11.85 -24.01 19.78
CA SER A 294 -11.95 -24.53 18.42
C SER A 294 -10.69 -24.18 17.62
N ASN A 295 -10.25 -25.09 16.76
CA ASN A 295 -9.13 -24.85 15.84
C ASN A 295 -9.57 -24.10 14.57
N GLU A 296 -10.84 -24.11 14.20
CA GLU A 296 -11.36 -23.43 12.99
C GLU A 296 -11.84 -21.98 13.28
N ALA A 297 -12.03 -21.64 14.55
CA ALA A 297 -12.57 -20.34 14.95
C ALA A 297 -11.65 -19.14 14.65
N ALA A 298 -10.34 -19.37 14.46
CA ALA A 298 -9.41 -18.34 14.01
C ALA A 298 -9.69 -17.90 12.57
N ALA A 299 -9.86 -18.88 11.67
CA ALA A 299 -10.05 -18.66 10.23
C ALA A 299 -11.47 -18.21 9.86
N SER A 300 -12.46 -18.58 10.69
CA SER A 300 -13.89 -18.44 10.39
C SER A 300 -14.31 -17.02 9.97
N TYR A 301 -13.73 -16.00 10.60
CA TYR A 301 -14.09 -14.60 10.36
C TYR A 301 -13.14 -13.86 9.42
N TRP A 302 -11.97 -14.41 9.13
CA TRP A 302 -10.91 -13.67 8.46
C TRP A 302 -11.13 -13.55 6.96
N THR A 303 -11.42 -12.35 6.49
CA THR A 303 -11.42 -11.99 5.08
C THR A 303 -9.99 -11.68 4.65
N VAL A 304 -9.47 -12.42 3.67
CA VAL A 304 -8.15 -12.15 3.05
C VAL A 304 -8.25 -11.19 1.86
N GLN A 305 -9.42 -11.12 1.22
CA GLN A 305 -9.71 -10.13 0.18
C GLN A 305 -11.10 -9.57 0.41
N THR A 306 -11.24 -8.25 0.47
CA THR A 306 -12.52 -7.62 0.79
C THR A 306 -13.54 -7.82 -0.32
N GLN A 307 -14.81 -7.97 0.05
CA GLN A 307 -15.90 -7.86 -0.91
C GLN A 307 -16.04 -6.40 -1.32
N LYS A 308 -16.08 -6.13 -2.63
CA LYS A 308 -16.12 -4.78 -3.18
C LYS A 308 -17.22 -4.68 -4.24
N ARG A 309 -17.93 -3.55 -4.24
CA ARG A 309 -18.76 -3.10 -5.37
C ARG A 309 -18.38 -1.66 -5.66
N ASN A 310 -17.95 -1.38 -6.87
CA ASN A 310 -17.42 -0.10 -7.26
C ASN A 310 -18.10 0.43 -8.50
N LEU A 311 -18.35 1.73 -8.50
CA LEU A 311 -18.74 2.49 -9.67
C LEU A 311 -17.80 3.68 -9.78
N ASN A 312 -17.08 3.79 -10.89
CA ASN A 312 -16.29 4.96 -11.19
C ASN A 312 -16.79 5.60 -12.50
N GLY A 313 -16.71 6.92 -12.59
CA GLY A 313 -17.05 7.70 -13.77
C GLY A 313 -16.06 8.82 -13.99
N TYR A 314 -15.81 9.15 -15.25
CA TYR A 314 -14.98 10.28 -15.65
C TYR A 314 -15.58 10.94 -16.89
N GLY A 315 -15.44 12.25 -16.97
CA GLY A 315 -15.74 13.02 -18.18
C GLY A 315 -14.71 14.12 -18.35
N LEU A 316 -14.29 14.37 -19.58
CA LEU A 316 -13.42 15.45 -19.99
C LEU A 316 -14.07 16.15 -21.20
N LEU A 317 -14.11 17.47 -21.14
CA LEU A 317 -14.49 18.33 -22.26
C LEU A 317 -13.36 19.34 -22.48
N THR A 318 -12.87 19.43 -23.71
CA THR A 318 -11.98 20.47 -24.18
C THR A 318 -12.71 21.29 -25.24
N PHE A 319 -12.61 22.62 -25.17
CA PHE A 319 -13.19 23.55 -26.13
C PHE A 319 -12.08 24.43 -26.69
N HIS A 320 -11.88 24.37 -28.01
CA HIS A 320 -10.88 25.15 -28.73
C HIS A 320 -11.44 26.55 -28.99
N VAL A 321 -10.97 27.53 -28.21
CA VAL A 321 -11.40 28.94 -28.35
C VAL A 321 -10.86 29.53 -29.65
N ASN A 322 -9.60 29.20 -29.95
CA ASN A 322 -8.87 29.53 -31.17
C ASN A 322 -7.75 28.49 -31.36
N GLU A 323 -6.86 28.69 -32.34
CA GLU A 323 -5.77 27.76 -32.66
C GLU A 323 -4.74 27.59 -31.53
N THR A 324 -4.66 28.54 -30.59
CA THR A 324 -3.64 28.55 -29.53
C THR A 324 -4.20 28.35 -28.14
N THR A 325 -5.51 28.39 -27.92
CA THR A 325 -6.13 28.39 -26.59
C THR A 325 -7.28 27.40 -26.48
N ASP A 326 -7.13 26.51 -25.51
CA ASP A 326 -8.12 25.53 -25.07
C ASP A 326 -8.69 25.90 -23.71
N LEU A 327 -10.00 25.77 -23.56
CA LEU A 327 -10.64 25.63 -22.26
C LEU A 327 -10.90 24.15 -22.00
N PHE A 328 -10.68 23.69 -20.78
CA PHE A 328 -10.98 22.30 -20.42
C PHE A 328 -11.73 22.22 -19.09
N ALA A 329 -12.55 21.18 -18.96
CA ALA A 329 -13.16 20.79 -17.71
C ALA A 329 -13.21 19.26 -17.61
N ASP A 330 -12.82 18.72 -16.47
CA ASP A 330 -12.96 17.30 -16.18
C ASP A 330 -13.59 17.03 -14.81
N VAL A 331 -14.33 15.94 -14.74
CA VAL A 331 -14.99 15.45 -13.52
C VAL A 331 -14.66 13.97 -13.38
N ALA A 332 -14.19 13.57 -12.20
CA ALA A 332 -14.12 12.17 -11.81
C ALA A 332 -15.05 11.93 -10.61
N VAL A 333 -15.76 10.80 -10.61
CA VAL A 333 -16.61 10.35 -9.51
C VAL A 333 -16.33 8.89 -9.21
N GLY A 334 -16.37 8.52 -7.94
CA GLY A 334 -16.18 7.15 -7.48
C GLY A 334 -17.13 6.85 -6.33
N SER A 335 -17.74 5.66 -6.33
CA SER A 335 -18.54 5.16 -5.23
C SER A 335 -18.23 3.68 -4.99
N ALA A 336 -17.72 3.37 -3.80
CA ALA A 336 -17.35 2.02 -3.41
C ALA A 336 -18.15 1.58 -2.17
N ARG A 337 -18.70 0.36 -2.22
CA ARG A 337 -19.21 -0.36 -1.06
C ARG A 337 -18.29 -1.53 -0.77
N ILE A 338 -17.64 -1.48 0.38
CA ILE A 338 -16.65 -2.47 0.79
C ILE A 338 -17.14 -3.14 2.06
N TYR A 339 -17.02 -4.46 2.07
CA TYR A 339 -17.38 -5.30 3.21
C TYR A 339 -16.14 -6.12 3.57
N ASN A 340 -15.72 -6.01 4.83
CA ASN A 340 -14.72 -6.90 5.39
C ASN A 340 -15.24 -7.50 6.68
N ASN A 341 -14.73 -8.66 7.02
CA ASN A 341 -14.87 -9.21 8.33
C ASN A 341 -13.53 -9.82 8.69
N THR A 342 -13.05 -9.60 9.89
CA THR A 342 -11.72 -10.07 10.27
C THR A 342 -11.68 -10.59 11.69
N ARG A 343 -12.77 -10.43 12.44
CA ARG A 343 -12.85 -10.74 13.86
C ARG A 343 -14.24 -11.21 14.21
N ALA A 344 -14.31 -12.26 15.02
CA ALA A 344 -15.54 -12.65 15.68
C ALA A 344 -16.01 -11.54 16.62
N PRO A 345 -17.32 -11.33 16.79
CA PRO A 345 -17.82 -10.59 17.95
C PRO A 345 -17.41 -11.33 19.22
N THR A 346 -16.96 -10.58 20.22
CA THR A 346 -16.53 -11.13 21.51
C THR A 346 -17.09 -10.29 22.64
N TRP A 347 -17.36 -10.95 23.76
CA TRP A 347 -17.78 -10.32 24.99
C TRP A 347 -16.86 -10.74 26.14
N THR A 348 -16.60 -9.80 27.05
CA THR A 348 -15.99 -10.05 28.35
C THR A 348 -16.86 -9.44 29.47
N SER A 349 -16.87 -10.05 30.64
CA SER A 349 -17.61 -9.51 31.78
C SER A 349 -17.13 -8.11 32.18
N ALA A 350 -18.06 -7.27 32.67
CA ALA A 350 -17.85 -5.84 32.98
C ALA A 350 -16.54 -5.55 33.75
N ARG A 351 -15.81 -4.48 33.36
CA ARG A 351 -14.49 -4.10 33.90
C ARG A 351 -13.46 -5.24 33.97
N ASN A 352 -13.60 -6.22 33.07
CA ASN A 352 -12.84 -7.46 33.00
C ASN A 352 -13.12 -8.48 34.11
N TYR A 353 -13.84 -8.15 35.20
CA TYR A 353 -14.19 -9.09 36.27
C TYR A 353 -15.35 -8.60 37.14
N PHE A 354 -16.05 -9.54 37.77
CA PHE A 354 -17.15 -9.30 38.70
C PHE A 354 -17.07 -10.24 39.91
N TYR A 355 -17.80 -9.93 40.98
CA TYR A 355 -17.95 -10.82 42.12
C TYR A 355 -19.11 -11.79 41.85
N ASN A 356 -18.80 -13.08 41.69
CA ASN A 356 -19.80 -14.12 41.50
C ASN A 356 -20.30 -14.60 42.87
N GLN A 357 -21.53 -14.24 43.23
CA GLN A 357 -22.12 -14.60 44.52
C GLN A 357 -22.31 -16.12 44.67
N THR A 358 -22.51 -16.84 43.56
CA THR A 358 -22.71 -18.30 43.56
C THR A 358 -21.43 -19.05 43.93
N THR A 359 -20.28 -18.58 43.47
CA THR A 359 -18.98 -19.26 43.70
C THR A 359 -18.13 -18.60 44.78
N GLY A 360 -18.47 -17.38 45.17
CA GLY A 360 -17.70 -16.56 46.10
C GLY A 360 -16.41 -15.97 45.52
N ASN A 361 -16.13 -16.17 44.23
CA ASN A 361 -14.90 -15.75 43.57
C ASN A 361 -15.05 -14.42 42.83
N LEU A 362 -13.93 -13.73 42.63
CA LEU A 362 -13.81 -12.75 41.55
C LEU A 362 -13.64 -13.52 40.24
N GLU A 363 -14.61 -13.39 39.33
CA GLU A 363 -14.63 -14.12 38.07
C GLU A 363 -14.56 -13.17 36.86
N SER A 364 -13.90 -13.64 35.81
CA SER A 364 -13.85 -13.04 34.48
C SER A 364 -14.41 -14.03 33.48
N TRP A 365 -15.46 -13.66 32.77
CA TRP A 365 -16.09 -14.52 31.76
C TRP A 365 -15.80 -13.98 30.36
N TYR A 366 -15.63 -14.88 29.40
CA TYR A 366 -15.39 -14.56 28.00
C TYR A 366 -16.27 -15.41 27.11
N ARG A 367 -16.78 -14.81 26.03
CA ARG A 367 -17.51 -15.49 24.97
C ARG A 367 -17.12 -14.94 23.60
N ARG A 368 -17.00 -15.83 22.62
CA ARG A 368 -16.82 -15.54 21.20
C ARG A 368 -18.02 -16.09 20.43
N PHE A 369 -18.70 -15.23 19.70
CA PHE A 369 -19.92 -15.59 18.98
C PHE A 369 -19.60 -16.19 17.61
N ALA A 370 -20.26 -17.28 17.25
CA ALA A 370 -20.02 -18.03 16.02
C ALA A 370 -20.86 -17.53 14.84
N PRO A 371 -20.45 -17.82 13.59
CA PRO A 371 -21.22 -17.45 12.39
C PRO A 371 -22.68 -17.95 12.42
N GLU A 372 -22.92 -19.12 12.99
CA GLU A 372 -24.25 -19.73 13.15
C GLU A 372 -25.15 -18.91 14.09
N GLU A 373 -24.57 -18.33 15.14
CA GLU A 373 -25.29 -17.52 16.13
C GLU A 373 -25.66 -16.14 15.60
N ILE A 374 -24.84 -15.55 14.74
CA ILE A 374 -25.05 -14.19 14.23
C ILE A 374 -25.87 -14.15 12.93
N GLY A 375 -26.27 -15.31 12.40
CA GLY A 375 -26.95 -15.42 11.10
C GLY A 375 -26.03 -15.25 9.88
N GLY A 376 -24.76 -15.62 10.02
CA GLY A 376 -23.75 -15.64 8.97
C GLY A 376 -22.77 -14.46 8.97
N LEU A 377 -21.58 -14.69 8.40
CA LEU A 377 -20.48 -13.72 8.36
C LEU A 377 -20.85 -12.31 7.85
N PRO A 378 -21.71 -12.13 6.81
CA PRO A 378 -22.07 -10.80 6.33
C PRO A 378 -22.80 -9.92 7.37
N ARG A 379 -23.46 -10.52 8.38
CA ARG A 379 -24.13 -9.78 9.46
C ARG A 379 -23.15 -9.18 10.48
N ASN A 380 -21.92 -9.67 10.55
CA ASN A 380 -20.83 -9.10 11.36
C ASN A 380 -19.76 -8.40 10.50
N ALA A 381 -20.04 -8.11 9.23
CA ALA A 381 -19.09 -7.40 8.40
C ALA A 381 -19.03 -5.91 8.76
N ASN A 382 -17.82 -5.36 8.88
CA ASN A 382 -17.62 -3.92 8.77
C ASN A 382 -18.03 -3.47 7.36
N ARG A 383 -18.73 -2.33 7.29
CA ARG A 383 -19.25 -1.79 6.04
C ARG A 383 -18.66 -0.41 5.82
N PHE A 384 -18.06 -0.20 4.67
CA PHE A 384 -17.50 1.07 4.25
C PHE A 384 -18.27 1.52 3.02
N LEU A 385 -18.88 2.70 3.10
CA LEU A 385 -19.42 3.41 1.95
C LEU A 385 -18.51 4.60 1.68
N GLU A 386 -17.90 4.59 0.51
CA GLU A 386 -16.90 5.55 0.09
C GLU A 386 -17.39 6.27 -1.13
N ASN A 387 -17.35 7.60 -1.09
CA ASN A 387 -17.68 8.43 -2.24
C ASN A 387 -16.57 9.45 -2.44
N SER A 388 -16.05 9.54 -3.65
CA SER A 388 -15.04 10.53 -4.02
C SER A 388 -15.46 11.27 -5.27
N TRP A 389 -15.13 12.54 -5.36
CA TRP A 389 -15.23 13.28 -6.61
C TRP A 389 -14.10 14.28 -6.74
N SER A 390 -13.69 14.55 -7.97
CA SER A 390 -12.81 15.63 -8.34
C SER A 390 -13.40 16.40 -9.51
N PHE A 391 -13.19 17.71 -9.51
CA PHE A 391 -13.56 18.62 -10.58
C PHE A 391 -12.37 19.52 -10.88
N ASN A 392 -12.02 19.63 -12.15
CA ASN A 392 -10.99 20.55 -12.62
C ASN A 392 -11.58 21.39 -13.75
N VAL A 393 -11.24 22.67 -13.76
CA VAL A 393 -11.58 23.59 -14.86
C VAL A 393 -10.42 24.54 -15.08
N GLY A 394 -10.07 24.77 -16.34
CA GLY A 394 -8.92 25.59 -16.66
C GLY A 394 -8.85 26.02 -18.11
N ALA A 395 -7.78 26.76 -18.40
CA ALA A 395 -7.37 27.15 -19.73
C ALA A 395 -5.91 26.74 -19.94
N ARG A 396 -5.57 26.30 -21.14
CA ARG A 396 -4.19 26.02 -21.55
C ARG A 396 -3.98 26.44 -22.99
N GLY A 397 -2.76 26.75 -23.36
CA GLY A 397 -2.48 27.23 -24.70
C GLY A 397 -1.12 27.87 -24.86
N GLN A 398 -0.90 28.53 -25.99
CA GLN A 398 0.29 29.32 -26.28
C GLN A 398 0.05 30.81 -25.99
N ILE A 399 1.09 31.51 -25.53
CA ILE A 399 1.06 32.94 -25.25
C ILE A 399 1.35 33.71 -26.54
N GLY A 400 0.31 34.25 -27.18
CA GLY A 400 0.44 34.96 -28.45
C GLY A 400 1.03 34.06 -29.55
N ASP A 401 1.98 34.60 -30.31
CA ASP A 401 2.71 33.86 -31.36
C ASP A 401 4.08 33.32 -30.86
N SER A 402 4.24 33.16 -29.53
CA SER A 402 5.50 32.73 -28.93
C SER A 402 5.55 31.23 -28.66
N ASP A 403 6.76 30.68 -28.48
CA ASP A 403 7.00 29.28 -28.07
C ASP A 403 6.73 29.04 -26.57
N TRP A 404 5.91 29.88 -25.94
CA TRP A 404 5.57 29.76 -24.52
C TRP A 404 4.17 29.22 -24.35
N ASP A 405 4.07 28.08 -23.67
CA ASP A 405 2.81 27.52 -23.23
C ASP A 405 2.43 28.06 -21.85
N TYR A 406 1.13 28.11 -21.60
CA TYR A 406 0.56 28.37 -20.29
C TYR A 406 -0.51 27.33 -19.92
N GLU A 407 -0.70 27.12 -18.63
CA GLU A 407 -1.86 26.44 -18.07
C GLU A 407 -2.29 27.17 -16.80
N ALA A 408 -3.58 27.49 -16.69
CA ALA A 408 -4.22 27.99 -15.48
C ALA A 408 -5.41 27.10 -15.14
N VAL A 409 -5.43 26.54 -13.93
CA VAL A 409 -6.42 25.54 -13.53
C VAL A 409 -6.87 25.74 -12.09
N TYR A 410 -8.17 25.56 -11.87
CA TYR A 410 -8.75 25.35 -10.56
C TYR A 410 -9.14 23.88 -10.41
N SER A 411 -8.66 23.26 -9.34
CA SER A 411 -8.92 21.87 -8.98
C SER A 411 -9.59 21.80 -7.63
N ARG A 412 -10.63 20.98 -7.51
CA ARG A 412 -11.26 20.64 -6.23
C ARG A 412 -11.55 19.16 -6.17
N SER A 413 -11.21 18.53 -5.04
CA SER A 413 -11.54 17.14 -4.77
C SER A 413 -12.06 16.96 -3.35
N ARG A 414 -12.91 15.95 -3.17
CA ARG A 414 -13.50 15.59 -1.89
C ARG A 414 -13.67 14.08 -1.83
N TYR A 415 -13.37 13.52 -0.66
CA TYR A 415 -13.54 12.12 -0.34
C TYR A 415 -14.34 12.01 0.95
N GLU A 416 -15.42 11.24 0.95
CA GLU A 416 -16.21 10.89 2.11
C GLU A 416 -16.20 9.39 2.37
N ASN A 417 -16.12 9.01 3.64
CA ASN A 417 -16.20 7.64 4.10
C ASN A 417 -17.23 7.54 5.23
N ARG A 418 -18.22 6.66 5.07
CA ARG A 418 -19.15 6.26 6.13
C ARG A 418 -18.83 4.82 6.50
N THR A 419 -18.34 4.63 7.73
CA THR A 419 -18.00 3.31 8.26
C THR A 419 -19.08 2.88 9.25
N ARG A 420 -19.60 1.66 9.08
CA ARG A 420 -20.47 0.99 10.07
C ARG A 420 -19.76 -0.26 10.57
N ARG A 421 -19.63 -0.40 11.89
CA ARG A 421 -19.02 -1.58 12.53
C ARG A 421 -20.01 -2.22 13.49
N PRO A 422 -20.15 -3.55 13.49
CA PRO A 422 -20.98 -4.23 14.48
C PRO A 422 -20.40 -4.04 15.89
N VAL A 423 -21.29 -3.87 16.86
CA VAL A 423 -20.96 -3.68 18.28
C VAL A 423 -22.07 -4.31 19.13
N LEU A 424 -21.70 -4.83 20.30
CA LEU A 424 -22.67 -5.37 21.25
C LEU A 424 -23.35 -4.23 22.02
N LEU A 425 -24.65 -4.39 22.29
CA LEU A 425 -25.40 -3.49 23.16
C LEU A 425 -25.07 -3.79 24.64
N ALA A 426 -25.19 -2.79 25.50
CA ALA A 426 -24.87 -2.92 26.93
C ALA A 426 -25.69 -4.02 27.64
N GLY A 427 -26.89 -4.32 27.14
CA GLY A 427 -27.75 -5.40 27.62
C GLY A 427 -27.14 -6.81 27.57
N ILE A 428 -26.04 -7.01 26.80
CA ILE A 428 -25.33 -8.29 26.75
C ILE A 428 -24.83 -8.75 28.13
N ASN A 429 -24.44 -7.81 29.00
CA ASN A 429 -24.01 -8.13 30.36
C ASN A 429 -25.16 -8.75 31.16
N GLU A 430 -26.35 -8.17 31.10
CA GLU A 430 -27.53 -8.69 31.82
C GLU A 430 -28.00 -10.02 31.24
N TYR A 431 -27.88 -10.20 29.91
CA TYR A 431 -28.19 -11.49 29.26
C TYR A 431 -27.29 -12.62 29.78
N LEU A 432 -25.97 -12.41 29.80
CA LEU A 432 -24.99 -13.43 30.18
C LEU A 432 -24.79 -13.58 31.69
N LEU A 433 -24.89 -12.48 32.46
CA LEU A 433 -24.62 -12.48 33.90
C LEU A 433 -25.88 -12.47 34.79
N GLY A 434 -27.06 -12.18 34.21
CA GLY A 434 -28.27 -11.90 34.97
C GLY A 434 -28.30 -10.48 35.56
N PRO A 435 -29.29 -10.18 36.42
CA PRO A 435 -29.44 -8.84 37.00
C PRO A 435 -28.27 -8.51 37.93
N LYS A 436 -27.85 -7.24 37.94
CA LYS A 436 -26.85 -6.72 38.87
C LYS A 436 -27.46 -6.70 40.28
N LEU A 437 -26.86 -7.46 41.21
CA LEU A 437 -27.35 -7.59 42.59
C LEU A 437 -26.81 -6.51 43.53
N GLY A 438 -25.70 -5.86 43.15
CA GLY A 438 -25.10 -4.79 43.95
C GLY A 438 -23.66 -4.50 43.54
N VAL A 439 -22.93 -3.81 44.43
CA VAL A 439 -21.50 -3.52 44.31
C VAL A 439 -20.83 -3.85 45.64
N ARG A 440 -19.72 -4.60 45.59
CA ARG A 440 -18.90 -4.95 46.76
C ARG A 440 -17.47 -4.48 46.51
N ASN A 441 -16.94 -3.60 47.36
CA ASN A 441 -15.58 -3.05 47.24
C ASN A 441 -15.28 -2.46 45.84
N GLY A 442 -16.27 -1.78 45.23
CA GLY A 442 -16.13 -1.19 43.89
C GLY A 442 -16.26 -2.18 42.72
N VAL A 443 -16.53 -3.46 42.99
CA VAL A 443 -16.75 -4.53 41.99
C VAL A 443 -18.23 -4.88 41.93
N GLU A 444 -18.77 -5.04 40.72
CA GLU A 444 -20.17 -5.42 40.52
C GLU A 444 -20.44 -6.86 40.96
N VAL A 445 -21.62 -7.12 41.54
CA VAL A 445 -22.03 -8.43 42.06
C VAL A 445 -23.12 -9.02 41.17
N TYR A 446 -22.92 -10.27 40.75
CA TYR A 446 -23.86 -11.06 39.95
C TYR A 446 -23.97 -12.50 40.49
N ALA A 447 -25.05 -13.19 40.15
CA ALA A 447 -25.22 -14.63 40.40
C ALA A 447 -25.57 -15.34 39.06
N PRO A 448 -24.61 -15.44 38.14
CA PRO A 448 -24.88 -15.90 36.78
C PRO A 448 -25.10 -17.41 36.70
N ASP A 449 -25.91 -17.84 35.75
CA ASP A 449 -26.03 -19.26 35.34
C ASP A 449 -24.92 -19.61 34.35
N PRO A 450 -23.94 -20.47 34.71
CA PRO A 450 -22.85 -20.86 33.82
C PRO A 450 -23.32 -21.51 32.52
N ALA A 451 -24.49 -22.17 32.50
CA ALA A 451 -24.98 -22.84 31.30
C ALA A 451 -25.21 -21.85 30.15
N ARG A 452 -25.69 -20.62 30.44
CA ARG A 452 -25.91 -19.57 29.43
C ARG A 452 -24.66 -19.21 28.64
N LEU A 453 -23.47 -19.34 29.24
CA LEU A 453 -22.21 -19.02 28.57
C LEU A 453 -21.90 -19.99 27.44
N PHE A 454 -22.36 -21.25 27.56
CA PHE A 454 -22.07 -22.36 26.64
C PHE A 454 -23.27 -22.77 25.78
N GLN A 455 -24.38 -22.02 25.83
CA GLN A 455 -25.56 -22.23 24.99
C GLN A 455 -25.55 -21.25 23.81
N PRO A 456 -25.47 -21.72 22.55
CA PRO A 456 -25.52 -20.89 21.36
C PRO A 456 -26.75 -20.00 21.30
N LEU A 457 -26.58 -18.77 20.81
CA LEU A 457 -27.70 -17.88 20.50
C LEU A 457 -28.34 -18.26 19.17
N THR A 458 -29.65 -18.06 19.05
CA THR A 458 -30.28 -17.95 17.73
C THR A 458 -29.92 -16.62 17.07
N PRO A 459 -29.94 -16.54 15.72
CA PRO A 459 -29.74 -15.28 14.99
C PRO A 459 -30.61 -14.11 15.48
N ASN A 460 -31.84 -14.38 15.88
CA ASN A 460 -32.77 -13.34 16.36
C ASN A 460 -32.40 -12.85 17.77
N GLU A 461 -31.94 -13.73 18.66
CA GLU A 461 -31.45 -13.32 19.98
C GLU A 461 -30.20 -12.46 19.87
N TYR A 462 -29.25 -12.84 19.00
CA TYR A 462 -28.06 -12.05 18.76
C TYR A 462 -28.38 -10.67 18.15
N GLU A 463 -29.34 -10.61 17.22
CA GLU A 463 -29.81 -9.34 16.64
C GLU A 463 -30.41 -8.40 17.71
N GLY A 464 -31.08 -8.93 18.73
CA GLY A 464 -31.55 -8.14 19.88
C GLY A 464 -30.45 -7.65 20.83
N LEU A 465 -29.22 -8.17 20.71
CA LEU A 465 -28.08 -7.89 21.59
C LEU A 465 -26.95 -7.10 20.91
N SER A 466 -27.13 -6.74 19.64
CA SER A 466 -26.11 -6.06 18.85
C SER A 466 -26.71 -4.98 17.96
N ASP A 467 -25.89 -3.99 17.60
CA ASP A 467 -26.22 -2.98 16.60
C ASP A 467 -24.93 -2.56 15.88
N TYR A 468 -25.00 -1.52 15.05
CA TYR A 468 -23.86 -0.94 14.37
C TYR A 468 -23.55 0.44 14.94
N GLN A 469 -22.29 0.65 15.33
CA GLN A 469 -21.75 2.00 15.45
C GLN A 469 -21.46 2.59 14.06
N GLU A 470 -21.67 3.89 13.90
CA GLU A 470 -21.44 4.60 12.64
C GLU A 470 -20.52 5.82 12.79
N SER A 471 -19.46 5.88 11.97
CA SER A 471 -18.63 7.07 11.84
C SER A 471 -18.75 7.70 10.45
N ARG A 472 -18.67 9.03 10.38
CA ARG A 472 -18.69 9.81 9.14
C ARG A 472 -17.42 10.64 9.01
N ASN A 473 -16.70 10.44 7.92
CA ASN A 473 -15.37 10.98 7.71
C ASN A 473 -15.32 11.70 6.36
N ALA A 474 -14.59 12.81 6.28
CA ALA A 474 -14.39 13.53 5.03
C ALA A 474 -12.98 14.13 4.96
N ALA A 475 -12.43 14.19 3.75
CA ALA A 475 -11.25 14.96 3.40
C ALA A 475 -11.50 15.75 2.11
N TRP A 476 -10.84 16.89 1.96
CA TRP A 476 -10.98 17.74 0.78
C TRP A 476 -9.68 18.48 0.47
N LEU A 477 -9.53 18.82 -0.80
CA LEU A 477 -8.44 19.62 -1.33
C LEU A 477 -9.00 20.57 -2.39
N GLN A 478 -8.51 21.79 -2.39
CA GLN A 478 -8.74 22.75 -3.47
C GLN A 478 -7.45 23.50 -3.79
N THR A 479 -7.18 23.74 -5.06
CA THR A 479 -5.94 24.37 -5.51
C THR A 479 -6.19 25.15 -6.79
N PHE A 480 -5.73 26.38 -6.82
CA PHE A 480 -5.47 27.11 -8.06
C PHE A 480 -4.00 26.93 -8.43
N SER A 481 -3.72 26.61 -9.68
CA SER A 481 -2.37 26.51 -10.21
C SER A 481 -2.25 27.27 -11.52
N GLY A 482 -1.19 28.06 -11.66
CA GLY A 482 -0.78 28.68 -12.91
C GLY A 482 0.63 28.22 -13.24
N SER A 483 0.87 27.84 -14.49
CA SER A 483 2.19 27.46 -14.97
C SER A 483 2.45 27.97 -16.37
N VAL A 484 3.72 28.20 -16.67
CA VAL A 484 4.22 28.55 -18.01
C VAL A 484 5.47 27.75 -18.32
N ASN A 485 5.70 27.42 -19.58
CA ASN A 485 6.96 26.82 -20.03
C ASN A 485 7.29 27.26 -21.45
N GLY A 486 8.56 27.34 -21.80
CA GLY A 486 8.96 27.71 -23.15
C GLY A 486 10.47 27.84 -23.33
N ARG A 487 10.87 28.16 -24.56
CA ARG A 487 12.26 28.41 -24.95
C ARG A 487 12.75 29.75 -24.41
N LEU A 488 14.00 29.81 -23.97
CA LEU A 488 14.67 30.99 -23.43
C LEU A 488 15.68 31.58 -24.41
N PHE A 489 16.75 30.84 -24.71
CA PHE A 489 17.85 31.25 -25.58
C PHE A 489 18.61 30.04 -26.10
N ALA A 490 19.26 30.18 -27.25
CA ALA A 490 20.03 29.10 -27.86
C ALA A 490 21.35 28.82 -27.11
N LEU A 491 21.68 27.54 -26.94
CA LEU A 491 22.99 27.05 -26.48
C LEU A 491 23.59 26.07 -27.52
N PRO A 492 24.90 25.74 -27.44
CA PRO A 492 25.53 24.83 -28.40
C PRO A 492 24.90 23.43 -28.48
N GLY A 493 24.24 22.96 -27.41
CA GLY A 493 23.51 21.69 -27.39
C GLY A 493 22.03 21.79 -27.74
N GLY A 494 21.51 22.99 -27.99
CA GLY A 494 20.10 23.25 -28.28
C GLY A 494 19.46 24.30 -27.36
N ASP A 495 18.14 24.37 -27.44
CA ASP A 495 17.20 25.22 -26.68
C ASP A 495 17.42 25.24 -25.16
N ALA A 496 17.92 26.33 -24.54
CA ALA A 496 17.64 26.51 -23.12
C ALA A 496 16.13 26.72 -22.93
N ALA A 497 15.54 26.09 -21.92
CA ALA A 497 14.10 26.14 -21.65
C ALA A 497 13.82 26.43 -20.19
N LEU A 498 12.74 27.19 -19.92
CA LEU A 498 12.25 27.50 -18.58
C LEU A 498 10.87 26.91 -18.38
N ALA A 499 10.57 26.47 -17.16
CA ALA A 499 9.20 26.34 -16.67
C ALA A 499 9.05 27.08 -15.34
N ALA A 500 7.90 27.70 -15.11
CA ALA A 500 7.54 28.35 -13.85
C ALA A 500 6.15 27.91 -13.41
N VAL A 501 5.92 27.84 -12.11
CA VAL A 501 4.63 27.45 -11.53
C VAL A 501 4.34 28.23 -10.25
N VAL A 502 3.07 28.60 -10.08
CA VAL A 502 2.51 29.13 -8.83
C VAL A 502 1.31 28.29 -8.42
N GLU A 503 1.16 28.05 -7.13
CA GLU A 503 0.06 27.28 -6.55
C GLU A 503 -0.46 27.97 -5.29
N ALA A 504 -1.78 28.03 -5.14
CA ALA A 504 -2.46 28.51 -3.94
C ALA A 504 -3.69 27.65 -3.66
N GLY A 505 -3.88 27.20 -2.42
CA GLY A 505 -4.97 26.30 -2.10
C GLY A 505 -5.12 25.98 -0.62
N SER A 506 -6.08 25.13 -0.31
CA SER A 506 -6.27 24.62 1.04
C SER A 506 -6.71 23.16 1.04
N GLN A 507 -6.40 22.46 2.12
CA GLN A 507 -6.81 21.08 2.37
C GLN A 507 -7.34 20.93 3.79
N GLY A 508 -8.17 19.94 4.01
CA GLY A 508 -8.66 19.64 5.35
C GLY A 508 -9.31 18.28 5.47
N TYR A 509 -9.58 17.89 6.71
CA TYR A 509 -10.25 16.64 7.03
C TYR A 509 -11.16 16.79 8.26
N ARG A 510 -12.08 15.84 8.42
CA ARG A 510 -13.01 15.77 9.55
C ARG A 510 -13.45 14.33 9.79
N ASN A 511 -13.33 13.87 11.02
CA ASN A 511 -13.84 12.58 11.50
C ASN A 511 -14.90 12.81 12.57
N ARG A 512 -16.08 12.21 12.37
CA ARG A 512 -17.20 12.25 13.33
C ARG A 512 -17.53 10.82 13.78
N PRO A 513 -17.19 10.45 15.02
CA PRO A 513 -17.57 9.15 15.58
C PRO A 513 -19.08 9.08 15.88
N ASP A 514 -19.57 7.88 16.19
CA ASP A 514 -20.95 7.66 16.61
C ASP A 514 -21.20 8.34 17.97
N PRO A 515 -22.20 9.22 18.11
CA PRO A 515 -22.47 9.92 19.38
C PRO A 515 -22.91 8.99 20.52
N ARG A 516 -23.31 7.75 20.23
CA ARG A 516 -23.68 6.73 21.24
C ARG A 516 -22.47 6.08 21.88
N LEU A 517 -21.27 6.27 21.33
CA LEU A 517 -20.05 5.76 21.95
C LEU A 517 -19.85 6.42 23.32
N GLY A 518 -19.66 5.59 24.35
CA GLY A 518 -19.54 6.05 25.73
C GLY A 518 -20.83 6.59 26.36
N SER A 519 -22.00 6.50 25.69
CA SER A 519 -23.30 6.90 26.28
C SER A 519 -23.85 5.86 27.27
N GLY A 520 -23.29 4.66 27.28
CA GLY A 520 -23.81 3.49 28.00
C GLY A 520 -24.74 2.61 27.15
N GLU A 521 -25.07 2.98 25.92
CA GLU A 521 -25.87 2.16 25.00
C GLU A 521 -25.10 0.95 24.47
N PHE A 522 -23.85 1.16 24.06
CA PHE A 522 -22.95 0.09 23.61
C PHE A 522 -22.13 -0.49 24.75
N TRP A 523 -21.97 -1.81 24.73
CA TRP A 523 -21.12 -2.53 25.67
C TRP A 523 -19.65 -2.14 25.48
N ASN A 524 -19.01 -1.76 26.59
CA ASN A 524 -17.56 -1.58 26.68
C ASN A 524 -16.96 -0.59 25.64
N THR A 525 -17.67 0.51 25.38
CA THR A 525 -17.18 1.59 24.50
C THR A 525 -16.78 2.82 25.30
N SER A 526 -15.76 3.53 24.81
CA SER A 526 -15.37 4.86 25.32
C SER A 526 -15.95 5.95 24.43
N ALA A 527 -16.14 7.14 24.98
CA ALA A 527 -16.62 8.29 24.21
C ALA A 527 -15.73 8.56 22.99
N GLY A 528 -16.33 8.61 21.80
CA GLY A 528 -15.62 8.96 20.57
C GLY A 528 -15.35 10.47 20.52
N VAL A 529 -14.10 10.86 20.29
CA VAL A 529 -13.75 12.28 20.12
C VAL A 529 -13.52 12.56 18.64
N GLY A 530 -14.30 13.47 18.07
CA GLY A 530 -14.11 13.91 16.68
C GLY A 530 -12.76 14.59 16.47
N ALA A 531 -12.21 14.45 15.27
CA ALA A 531 -10.94 15.07 14.87
C ALA A 531 -11.12 15.84 13.56
N GLY A 532 -10.26 16.82 13.31
CA GLY A 532 -10.28 17.57 12.05
C GLY A 532 -9.41 18.81 12.12
N GLY A 533 -8.99 19.27 10.93
CA GLY A 533 -8.16 20.45 10.78
C GLY A 533 -8.13 20.91 9.33
N GLU A 534 -7.73 22.16 9.13
CA GLU A 534 -7.58 22.81 7.83
C GLU A 534 -6.17 23.41 7.72
N ARG A 535 -5.62 23.40 6.51
CA ARG A 535 -4.30 23.93 6.19
C ARG A 535 -4.30 24.61 4.84
N ASP A 536 -3.80 25.85 4.81
CA ASP A 536 -3.53 26.58 3.58
C ASP A 536 -2.13 26.27 3.05
N ARG A 537 -1.99 26.34 1.73
CA ARG A 537 -0.74 26.08 1.02
C ARG A 537 -0.53 27.11 -0.09
N TYR A 538 0.68 27.65 -0.15
CA TYR A 538 1.14 28.55 -1.20
C TYR A 538 2.49 28.07 -1.71
N ALA A 539 2.74 28.12 -3.01
CA ALA A 539 4.03 27.76 -3.56
C ALA A 539 4.36 28.51 -4.84
N ALA A 540 5.66 28.69 -5.08
CA ALA A 540 6.22 29.19 -6.33
C ALA A 540 7.46 28.38 -6.68
N GLY A 541 7.60 27.97 -7.94
CA GLY A 541 8.74 27.19 -8.39
C GLY A 541 9.15 27.52 -9.83
N VAL A 542 10.41 27.23 -10.14
CA VAL A 542 11.05 27.41 -11.44
C VAL A 542 11.91 26.20 -11.74
N GLU A 543 11.96 25.82 -13.01
CA GLU A 543 12.84 24.81 -13.58
C GLU A 543 13.51 25.37 -14.83
N LEU A 544 14.79 25.05 -15.02
CA LEU A 544 15.62 25.49 -16.13
C LEU A 544 16.36 24.29 -16.70
N GLN A 545 16.24 24.07 -18.01
CA GLN A 545 17.01 23.07 -18.74
C GLN A 545 18.03 23.78 -19.63
N LEU A 546 19.28 23.33 -19.57
CA LEU A 546 20.44 23.93 -20.24
C LEU A 546 21.19 22.86 -21.05
N PRO A 547 20.93 22.74 -22.35
CA PRO A 547 21.71 21.89 -23.26
C PRO A 547 23.06 22.53 -23.57
N LEU A 548 24.02 22.41 -22.65
CA LEU A 548 25.31 23.09 -22.74
C LEU A 548 26.11 22.65 -23.98
N LEU A 549 26.07 21.36 -24.30
CA LEU A 549 26.67 20.73 -25.49
C LEU A 549 25.72 19.65 -26.01
N GLN A 550 25.90 19.18 -27.25
CA GLN A 550 25.12 18.05 -27.79
C GLN A 550 25.21 16.79 -26.90
N SER A 551 26.35 16.61 -26.24
CA SER A 551 26.60 15.51 -25.32
C SER A 551 26.29 15.84 -23.85
N LEU A 552 25.94 17.07 -23.48
CA LEU A 552 25.84 17.48 -22.07
C LEU A 552 24.64 18.42 -21.84
N THR A 553 23.67 17.93 -21.08
CA THR A 553 22.50 18.70 -20.64
C THR A 553 22.46 18.77 -19.12
N THR A 554 22.13 19.94 -18.60
CA THR A 554 21.99 20.18 -17.17
C THR A 554 20.58 20.70 -16.88
N THR A 555 19.99 20.27 -15.78
CA THR A 555 18.69 20.77 -15.29
C THR A 555 18.84 21.32 -13.88
N LEU A 556 18.23 22.47 -13.64
CA LEU A 556 18.16 23.16 -12.36
C LEU A 556 16.70 23.39 -12.00
N ALA A 557 16.30 23.13 -10.77
CA ALA A 557 14.99 23.56 -10.28
C ALA A 557 15.08 24.14 -8.88
N GLY A 558 14.18 25.06 -8.57
CA GLY A 558 14.05 25.70 -7.27
C GLY A 558 12.59 25.99 -6.96
N ARG A 559 12.19 25.76 -5.71
CA ARG A 559 10.80 25.96 -5.28
C ARG A 559 10.73 26.39 -3.82
N TYR A 560 9.79 27.26 -3.52
CA TYR A 560 9.44 27.66 -2.17
C TYR A 560 7.97 27.30 -1.90
N ASP A 561 7.72 26.57 -0.82
CA ASP A 561 6.38 26.22 -0.34
C ASP A 561 6.17 26.81 1.07
N GLN A 562 4.96 27.32 1.32
CA GLN A 562 4.50 27.80 2.61
C GLN A 562 3.19 27.11 2.99
N TYR A 563 3.14 26.58 4.22
CA TYR A 563 1.95 25.99 4.84
C TYR A 563 1.52 26.80 6.05
N ARG A 564 0.20 26.92 6.27
CA ARG A 564 -0.38 27.57 7.45
C ARG A 564 -1.47 26.69 8.03
N ALA A 565 -1.34 26.29 9.30
CA ALA A 565 -2.32 25.44 9.99
C ALA A 565 -2.32 25.74 11.48
N GLY A 566 -3.50 25.89 12.09
CA GLY A 566 -3.61 26.03 13.56
C GLY A 566 -2.84 27.21 14.18
N GLY A 567 -2.53 28.26 13.42
CA GLY A 567 -1.70 29.40 13.85
C GLY A 567 -0.20 29.26 13.58
N GLU A 568 0.26 28.07 13.17
CA GLU A 568 1.65 27.79 12.80
C GLU A 568 1.92 28.11 11.32
N HIS A 569 3.17 28.53 11.04
CA HIS A 569 3.64 28.88 9.69
C HIS A 569 4.91 28.11 9.35
N ILE A 570 4.85 27.28 8.31
CA ILE A 570 5.99 26.46 7.86
C ILE A 570 6.38 26.88 6.45
N GLY A 571 7.57 27.46 6.28
CA GLY A 571 8.15 27.80 4.98
C GLY A 571 9.39 26.95 4.68
N LYS A 572 9.49 26.39 3.46
CA LYS A 572 10.65 25.59 3.03
C LYS A 572 11.01 25.86 1.57
N ALA A 573 12.30 26.08 1.34
CA ALA A 573 12.90 26.12 0.01
C ALA A 573 13.49 24.75 -0.34
N THR A 574 13.30 24.32 -1.59
CA THR A 574 13.89 23.11 -2.16
C THR A 574 14.53 23.42 -3.50
N TRP A 575 15.52 22.62 -3.86
CA TRP A 575 16.26 22.73 -5.11
C TRP A 575 16.62 21.35 -5.64
N SER A 576 16.82 21.26 -6.95
CA SER A 576 17.37 20.06 -7.61
C SER A 576 18.35 20.45 -8.70
N PHE A 577 19.35 19.59 -8.90
CA PHE A 577 20.34 19.66 -9.95
C PHE A 577 20.42 18.28 -10.62
N GLY A 578 20.39 18.27 -11.96
CA GLY A 578 20.51 17.06 -12.77
C GLY A 578 21.50 17.27 -13.90
N VAL A 579 22.24 16.22 -14.24
CA VAL A 579 23.18 16.19 -15.37
C VAL A 579 22.91 14.95 -16.20
N GLU A 580 22.92 15.13 -17.52
CA GLU A 580 22.86 14.09 -18.53
C GLU A 580 24.08 14.24 -19.45
N PHE A 581 24.92 13.22 -19.51
CA PHE A 581 26.11 13.18 -20.33
C PHE A 581 26.05 11.99 -21.29
N ARG A 582 26.00 12.27 -22.59
CA ARG A 582 25.98 11.29 -23.69
C ARG A 582 27.31 11.31 -24.44
N PRO A 583 28.37 10.60 -23.96
CA PRO A 583 29.65 10.55 -24.66
C PRO A 583 29.54 9.98 -26.07
N ILE A 584 28.57 9.09 -26.28
CA ILE A 584 28.10 8.57 -27.56
C ILE A 584 26.58 8.46 -27.50
N GLU A 585 25.89 8.45 -28.65
CA GLU A 585 24.41 8.44 -28.71
C GLU A 585 23.78 7.25 -27.97
N SER A 586 24.45 6.08 -27.98
CA SER A 586 23.96 4.86 -27.35
C SER A 586 24.22 4.78 -25.83
N LEU A 587 24.96 5.70 -25.24
CA LEU A 587 25.34 5.66 -23.82
C LEU A 587 25.00 6.98 -23.14
N LEU A 588 24.11 6.94 -22.15
CA LEU A 588 23.81 8.04 -21.25
C LEU A 588 24.37 7.75 -19.86
N ILE A 589 25.14 8.69 -19.34
CA ILE A 589 25.53 8.77 -17.94
C ILE A 589 24.71 9.89 -17.33
N ARG A 590 24.05 9.64 -16.20
CA ARG A 590 23.19 10.60 -15.52
C ARG A 590 23.51 10.74 -14.04
N GLY A 591 23.25 11.91 -13.48
CA GLY A 591 23.41 12.16 -12.06
C GLY A 591 22.44 13.22 -11.56
N THR A 592 22.01 13.08 -10.31
CA THR A 592 21.07 13.99 -9.66
C THR A 592 21.43 14.27 -8.21
N ALA A 593 21.12 15.47 -7.77
CA ALA A 593 21.15 15.88 -6.38
C ALA A 593 19.93 16.77 -6.11
N ALA A 594 19.14 16.45 -5.09
CA ALA A 594 17.94 17.22 -4.77
C ALA A 594 17.68 17.28 -3.27
N THR A 595 17.04 18.37 -2.84
CA THR A 595 16.44 18.51 -1.51
C THR A 595 14.95 18.28 -1.59
N SER A 596 14.38 17.75 -0.51
CA SER A 596 12.95 17.54 -0.36
C SER A 596 12.49 17.86 1.05
N PHE A 597 11.19 18.05 1.23
CA PHE A 597 10.63 18.30 2.56
C PHE A 597 9.20 17.78 2.63
N ARG A 598 8.72 17.60 3.86
CA ARG A 598 7.31 17.32 4.12
C ARG A 598 6.85 18.12 5.34
N ALA A 599 5.75 18.86 5.19
CA ALA A 599 5.09 19.47 6.33
C ALA A 599 4.42 18.36 7.17
N PRO A 600 4.36 18.47 8.51
CA PRO A 600 3.73 17.46 9.36
C PRO A 600 2.33 17.09 8.87
N ASP A 601 2.02 15.79 8.95
CA ASP A 601 0.73 15.23 8.57
C ASP A 601 -0.40 15.84 9.40
N MET A 602 -1.55 16.10 8.79
CA MET A 602 -2.65 16.77 9.50
C MET A 602 -3.18 15.90 10.65
N ASN A 603 -3.12 14.57 10.52
CA ASN A 603 -3.48 13.68 11.63
C ASN A 603 -2.44 13.71 12.76
N TYR A 604 -1.15 13.88 12.46
CA TYR A 604 -0.14 14.00 13.49
C TYR A 604 -0.26 15.27 14.34
N VAL A 605 -0.82 16.35 13.80
CA VAL A 605 -0.96 17.63 14.52
C VAL A 605 -2.37 17.91 15.06
N PHE A 606 -3.43 17.34 14.46
CA PHE A 606 -4.83 17.60 14.86
C PHE A 606 -5.60 16.38 15.38
N ALA A 607 -5.07 15.15 15.29
CA ALA A 607 -5.79 13.98 15.79
C ALA A 607 -5.98 14.02 17.31
N THR A 608 -7.15 13.55 17.73
CA THR A 608 -7.47 13.34 19.15
C THR A 608 -6.77 12.09 19.68
N GLU A 609 -6.74 11.92 21.01
CA GLU A 609 -6.21 10.69 21.59
C GLU A 609 -6.98 9.48 21.04
N THR A 610 -6.29 8.65 20.28
CA THR A 610 -6.80 7.38 19.81
C THR A 610 -6.26 6.29 20.72
N ARG A 611 -7.15 5.40 21.18
CA ARG A 611 -6.77 4.24 22.00
C ARG A 611 -7.08 2.96 21.25
N GLY A 612 -6.21 1.97 21.40
CA GLY A 612 -6.39 0.63 20.85
C GLY A 612 -5.64 -0.38 21.70
N TYR A 613 -5.47 -1.60 21.19
CA TYR A 613 -4.64 -2.62 21.81
C TYR A 613 -3.87 -3.41 20.75
N ASN A 614 -2.69 -3.90 21.13
CA ASN A 614 -1.87 -4.80 20.36
C ASN A 614 -1.97 -6.21 20.96
N PRO A 615 -2.55 -7.20 20.24
CA PRO A 615 -2.60 -8.58 20.70
C PRO A 615 -1.25 -9.29 20.49
N GLY A 616 -0.97 -10.33 21.27
CA GLY A 616 0.20 -11.19 21.05
C GLY A 616 1.54 -10.56 21.44
N MET A 617 1.54 -9.52 22.26
CA MET A 617 2.75 -8.79 22.66
C MET A 617 3.54 -9.52 23.75
N THR A 618 4.84 -9.28 23.79
CA THR A 618 5.76 -9.82 24.81
C THR A 618 6.22 -8.73 25.78
N ASP A 619 6.14 -8.99 27.09
CA ASP A 619 6.81 -8.18 28.11
C ASP A 619 8.28 -8.62 28.26
N TYR A 620 9.13 -8.10 27.38
CA TYR A 620 10.53 -8.52 27.27
C TYR A 620 11.32 -8.36 28.58
N TRP A 621 11.03 -7.32 29.37
CA TRP A 621 11.72 -7.09 30.65
C TRP A 621 11.41 -8.19 31.66
N ARG A 622 10.13 -8.56 31.83
CA ARG A 622 9.74 -9.64 32.74
C ARG A 622 10.23 -10.99 32.27
N CYS A 623 10.20 -11.26 30.96
CA CYS A 623 10.73 -12.50 30.39
C CYS A 623 12.23 -12.68 30.69
N ARG A 624 13.03 -11.65 30.42
CA ARG A 624 14.48 -11.68 30.67
C ARG A 624 14.80 -11.76 32.16
N THR A 625 14.04 -11.05 33.00
CA THR A 625 14.21 -11.09 34.47
C THR A 625 13.89 -12.48 35.04
N ALA A 626 12.89 -13.16 34.47
CA ALA A 626 12.53 -14.54 34.83
C ALA A 626 13.48 -15.60 34.24
N GLY A 627 14.45 -15.22 33.40
CA GLY A 627 15.34 -16.16 32.70
C GLY A 627 14.63 -17.06 31.69
N GLN A 628 13.46 -16.64 31.18
CA GLN A 628 12.65 -17.42 30.24
C GLN A 628 12.98 -17.02 28.80
N SER A 629 13.02 -17.99 27.89
CA SER A 629 13.01 -17.73 26.45
C SER A 629 11.70 -17.03 26.04
N TYR A 630 11.72 -16.10 25.08
CA TYR A 630 10.52 -15.35 24.69
C TYR A 630 9.37 -16.25 24.24
N ASP A 631 9.65 -17.29 23.46
CA ASP A 631 8.62 -18.21 22.96
C ASP A 631 7.86 -18.92 24.09
N ASN A 632 8.55 -19.30 25.16
CA ASN A 632 7.97 -20.01 26.31
C ASN A 632 7.72 -19.11 27.52
N CYS A 633 7.90 -17.79 27.38
CA CYS A 633 7.79 -16.86 28.48
C CYS A 633 6.34 -16.70 28.94
N ASP A 634 6.11 -16.72 30.26
CA ASP A 634 4.80 -16.53 30.88
C ASP A 634 4.17 -15.16 30.57
N TYR A 635 5.00 -14.20 30.18
CA TYR A 635 4.63 -12.82 29.82
C TYR A 635 4.64 -12.56 28.32
N ASN A 636 4.58 -13.62 27.51
CA ASN A 636 4.34 -13.56 26.07
C ASN A 636 2.85 -13.79 25.74
N GLY A 637 2.38 -13.26 24.61
CA GLY A 637 0.98 -13.40 24.17
C GLY A 637 0.00 -12.42 24.81
N LEU A 638 0.49 -11.32 25.38
CA LEU A 638 -0.32 -10.32 26.08
C LEU A 638 -1.10 -9.45 25.09
N SER A 639 -2.29 -9.01 25.49
CA SER A 639 -2.99 -7.90 24.84
C SER A 639 -2.64 -6.62 25.61
N ILE A 640 -1.86 -5.73 25.01
CA ILE A 640 -1.39 -4.49 25.64
C ILE A 640 -2.08 -3.31 24.99
N ASP A 641 -2.68 -2.41 25.79
CA ASP A 641 -3.30 -1.21 25.24
C ASP A 641 -2.23 -0.25 24.70
N TYR A 642 -2.60 0.55 23.71
CA TYR A 642 -1.79 1.66 23.26
C TYR A 642 -2.62 2.94 23.19
N SER A 643 -1.95 4.08 23.30
CA SER A 643 -2.55 5.37 22.97
C SER A 643 -1.63 6.19 22.08
N ASN A 644 -2.23 6.80 21.07
CA ASN A 644 -1.59 7.79 20.20
C ASN A 644 -2.30 9.13 20.38
N ARG A 645 -1.57 10.23 20.50
CA ARG A 645 -2.11 11.59 20.55
C ARG A 645 -1.32 12.47 19.59
N ALA A 646 -2.00 13.43 18.96
CA ALA A 646 -1.33 14.43 18.18
C ALA A 646 -0.27 15.20 18.97
N ASN A 647 0.75 15.65 18.26
CA ASN A 647 1.81 16.49 18.76
C ASN A 647 1.88 17.75 17.89
N ALA A 648 1.37 18.87 18.41
CA ALA A 648 1.37 20.15 17.70
C ALA A 648 2.78 20.76 17.55
N GLN A 649 3.79 20.23 18.24
CA GLN A 649 5.17 20.74 18.21
C GLN A 649 6.06 20.07 17.15
N LEU A 650 5.48 19.21 16.29
CA LEU A 650 6.25 18.51 15.26
C LEU A 650 6.85 19.47 14.25
N GLN A 651 8.13 19.29 13.97
CA GLN A 651 8.84 20.03 12.95
C GLN A 651 8.68 19.38 11.57
N PRO A 652 8.85 20.14 10.47
CA PRO A 652 8.83 19.59 9.12
C PRO A 652 10.02 18.63 8.88
N GLU A 653 9.76 17.54 8.18
CA GLU A 653 10.80 16.64 7.67
C GLU A 653 11.60 17.36 6.58
N SER A 654 12.91 17.17 6.55
CA SER A 654 13.78 17.63 5.45
C SER A 654 14.56 16.43 4.91
N ALA A 655 14.80 16.38 3.61
CA ALA A 655 15.48 15.25 2.99
C ALA A 655 16.49 15.71 1.93
N LYS A 656 17.53 14.89 1.74
CA LYS A 656 18.51 14.99 0.67
C LYS A 656 18.51 13.69 -0.11
N SER A 657 18.58 13.79 -1.43
CA SER A 657 18.64 12.64 -2.31
C SER A 657 19.72 12.81 -3.38
N TYR A 658 20.42 11.73 -3.67
CA TYR A 658 21.44 11.64 -4.69
C TYR A 658 21.16 10.44 -5.59
N GLY A 659 21.39 10.62 -6.89
CA GLY A 659 21.24 9.57 -7.89
C GLY A 659 22.44 9.55 -8.84
N PHE A 660 22.85 8.36 -9.25
CA PHE A 660 23.85 8.16 -10.31
C PHE A 660 23.43 6.97 -11.16
N GLY A 661 23.42 7.13 -12.48
CA GLY A 661 22.92 6.08 -13.37
C GLY A 661 23.62 6.02 -14.71
N VAL A 662 23.53 4.85 -15.33
CA VAL A 662 24.00 4.60 -16.70
C VAL A 662 22.87 3.92 -17.47
N VAL A 663 22.57 4.43 -18.66
CA VAL A 663 21.66 3.83 -19.64
C VAL A 663 22.45 3.51 -20.89
N TRP A 664 22.40 2.27 -21.37
CA TRP A 664 23.13 1.83 -22.54
C TRP A 664 22.20 1.10 -23.51
N SER A 665 22.15 1.60 -24.74
CA SER A 665 21.35 1.08 -25.85
C SER A 665 22.27 0.55 -26.96
N PRO A 666 22.97 -0.58 -26.75
CA PRO A 666 24.00 -1.07 -27.69
C PRO A 666 23.46 -1.45 -29.07
N LEU A 667 22.17 -1.78 -29.16
CA LEU A 667 21.50 -2.19 -30.39
C LEU A 667 20.11 -1.55 -30.41
N SER A 668 19.55 -1.39 -31.62
CA SER A 668 18.16 -0.97 -31.75
C SER A 668 17.25 -1.98 -31.03
N GLY A 669 16.46 -1.48 -30.07
CA GLY A 669 15.53 -2.28 -29.29
C GLY A 669 16.14 -3.03 -28.10
N LEU A 670 17.43 -2.88 -27.79
CA LEU A 670 18.06 -3.44 -26.59
C LEU A 670 18.58 -2.31 -25.71
N ASP A 671 18.03 -2.18 -24.50
CA ASP A 671 18.34 -1.12 -23.54
C ASP A 671 18.61 -1.71 -22.16
N PHE A 672 19.67 -1.25 -21.50
CA PHE A 672 20.00 -1.56 -20.12
C PHE A 672 20.10 -0.29 -19.30
N SER A 673 19.62 -0.32 -18.06
CA SER A 673 19.92 0.74 -17.08
C SER A 673 20.42 0.15 -15.76
N ALA A 674 21.31 0.89 -15.12
CA ALA A 674 21.75 0.66 -13.76
C ALA A 674 21.77 2.00 -13.02
N ASP A 675 21.01 2.11 -11.94
CA ASP A 675 20.78 3.35 -11.20
C ASP A 675 21.04 3.13 -9.70
N TYR A 676 21.98 3.88 -9.13
CA TYR A 676 22.21 3.98 -7.69
C TYR A 676 21.41 5.14 -7.12
N TYR A 677 20.78 4.92 -5.97
CA TYR A 677 20.05 5.94 -5.24
C TYR A 677 20.48 5.98 -3.76
N ASP A 678 20.47 7.17 -3.18
CA ASP A 678 20.72 7.44 -1.77
C ASP A 678 19.76 8.53 -1.30
N ILE A 679 18.89 8.22 -0.33
CA ILE A 679 17.90 9.13 0.23
C ILE A 679 18.10 9.17 1.74
N ARG A 680 18.27 10.38 2.29
CA ARG A 680 18.34 10.64 3.72
C ARG A 680 17.28 11.65 4.14
N ILE A 681 16.51 11.30 5.15
CA ILE A 681 15.52 12.14 5.83
C ILE A 681 16.11 12.54 7.18
N ASP A 682 16.02 13.82 7.50
CA ASP A 682 16.34 14.39 8.81
C ASP A 682 15.04 14.94 9.44
N ASN A 683 14.93 14.86 10.77
CA ASN A 683 13.72 15.19 11.53
C ASN A 683 12.47 14.41 11.07
N GLU A 684 12.64 13.12 10.78
CA GLU A 684 11.59 12.22 10.31
C GLU A 684 10.41 12.20 11.31
N VAL A 685 9.21 12.54 10.85
CA VAL A 685 8.00 12.47 11.66
C VAL A 685 7.45 11.05 11.60
N THR A 686 7.58 10.32 12.70
CA THR A 686 7.20 8.90 12.76
C THR A 686 6.59 8.52 14.10
N SER A 687 5.72 7.51 14.10
CA SER A 687 5.22 6.86 15.32
C SER A 687 6.09 5.67 15.66
N LEU A 688 6.28 5.40 16.95
CA LEU A 688 7.11 4.30 17.39
C LEU A 688 6.31 3.00 17.51
N ASP A 689 6.89 1.90 17.02
CA ASP A 689 6.32 0.55 17.18
C ASP A 689 6.30 0.13 18.66
N THR A 690 5.22 -0.54 19.07
CA THR A 690 5.03 -0.97 20.46
C THR A 690 6.04 -2.04 20.87
N SER A 691 6.34 -3.01 20.00
CA SER A 691 7.30 -4.06 20.31
C SER A 691 8.71 -3.48 20.47
N ARG A 692 9.07 -2.52 19.61
CA ARG A 692 10.33 -1.76 19.76
C ARG A 692 10.41 -1.05 21.10
N ILE A 693 9.38 -0.27 21.48
CA ILE A 693 9.36 0.43 22.77
C ILE A 693 9.55 -0.55 23.93
N LEU A 694 8.87 -1.71 23.91
CA LEU A 694 8.97 -2.72 24.96
C LEU A 694 10.35 -3.39 25.01
N ARG A 695 11.04 -3.57 23.88
CA ARG A 695 12.42 -4.07 23.83
C ARG A 695 13.41 -3.02 24.35
N ASP A 696 13.29 -1.78 23.88
CA ASP A 696 14.13 -0.66 24.30
C ASP A 696 13.95 -0.43 25.82
N GLU A 697 12.72 -0.50 26.33
CA GLU A 697 12.44 -0.43 27.78
C GLU A 697 13.11 -1.56 28.56
N ALA A 698 13.04 -2.81 28.06
CA ALA A 698 13.71 -3.94 28.69
C ALA A 698 15.23 -3.79 28.71
N ASP A 699 15.82 -3.37 27.59
CA ASP A 699 17.26 -3.11 27.46
C ASP A 699 17.72 -2.02 28.44
N CYS A 700 16.95 -0.93 28.56
CA CYS A 700 17.23 0.18 29.45
C CYS A 700 17.10 -0.19 30.93
N ARG A 701 16.06 -0.95 31.32
CA ARG A 701 15.91 -1.43 32.71
C ARG A 701 17.00 -2.41 33.11
N LEU A 702 17.49 -3.22 32.17
CA LEU A 702 18.52 -4.22 32.43
C LEU A 702 19.95 -3.69 32.23
N GLY A 703 20.08 -2.45 31.73
CA GLY A 703 21.37 -1.80 31.45
C GLY A 703 22.16 -2.47 30.32
N ARG A 704 21.52 -3.31 29.50
CA ARG A 704 22.18 -4.02 28.39
C ARG A 704 21.22 -4.55 27.32
N THR A 705 21.68 -4.54 26.07
CA THR A 705 20.95 -5.15 24.95
C THR A 705 20.88 -6.67 25.05
N LEU A 706 20.03 -7.30 24.24
CA LEU A 706 20.03 -8.77 24.10
C LEU A 706 21.39 -9.31 23.65
N GLY A 707 22.13 -8.55 22.83
CA GLY A 707 23.49 -8.87 22.39
C GLY A 707 24.58 -8.64 23.45
N GLY A 708 24.23 -8.11 24.63
CA GLY A 708 25.16 -7.87 25.74
C GLY A 708 25.85 -6.51 25.72
N GLU A 709 25.52 -5.63 24.77
CA GLU A 709 26.06 -4.26 24.72
C GLU A 709 25.49 -3.44 25.88
N ALA A 710 26.32 -2.62 26.52
CA ALA A 710 25.89 -1.77 27.62
C ALA A 710 24.83 -0.75 27.17
N ARG A 711 23.84 -0.49 28.03
CA ARG A 711 22.83 0.57 27.84
C ARG A 711 22.83 1.51 29.02
N ASP A 712 23.09 2.78 28.74
CA ASP A 712 22.99 3.85 29.72
C ASP A 712 21.52 4.23 29.94
N ILE A 713 21.03 4.00 31.15
CA ILE A 713 19.68 4.34 31.57
C ILE A 713 19.42 5.85 31.50
N GLY A 714 20.45 6.68 31.58
CA GLY A 714 20.37 8.14 31.45
C GLY A 714 20.26 8.64 30.01
N SER A 715 20.46 7.79 29.01
CA SER A 715 20.38 8.20 27.59
C SER A 715 18.97 8.68 27.20
N PRO A 716 18.84 9.59 26.22
CA PRO A 716 17.54 10.07 25.75
C PRO A 716 16.61 8.94 25.28
N LEU A 717 17.15 7.94 24.58
CA LEU A 717 16.41 6.74 24.19
C LEU A 717 15.80 6.02 25.40
N CYS A 718 16.58 5.83 26.47
CA CYS A 718 16.09 5.14 27.65
C CYS A 718 15.07 5.94 28.43
N GLN A 719 15.26 7.25 28.58
CA GLN A 719 14.28 8.12 29.23
C GLN A 719 12.95 8.14 28.45
N ASP A 720 13.01 8.21 27.11
CA ASP A 720 11.83 8.15 26.24
C ASP A 720 11.11 6.79 26.36
N ALA A 721 11.82 5.66 26.18
CA ALA A 721 11.24 4.32 26.26
C ALA A 721 10.58 4.05 27.62
N LEU A 722 11.24 4.41 28.73
CA LEU A 722 10.70 4.25 30.08
C LEU A 722 9.44 5.09 30.31
N SER A 723 9.40 6.32 29.79
CA SER A 723 8.25 7.22 29.95
C SER A 723 7.01 6.75 29.17
N ARG A 724 7.22 5.97 28.09
CA ARG A 724 6.15 5.47 27.22
C ARG A 724 5.48 4.21 27.73
N VAL A 725 6.13 3.43 28.59
CA VAL A 725 5.60 2.16 29.09
C VAL A 725 4.92 2.37 30.45
N ILE A 726 3.61 2.21 30.48
CA ILE A 726 2.79 2.30 31.70
C ILE A 726 2.55 0.88 32.21
N ARG A 727 2.92 0.64 33.47
CA ARG A 727 2.78 -0.65 34.16
C ARG A 727 1.85 -0.54 35.36
N ASN A 728 1.25 -1.66 35.75
CA ASN A 728 0.61 -1.78 37.06
C ASN A 728 1.65 -1.54 38.17
N PRO A 729 1.24 -0.92 39.29
CA PRO A 729 2.10 -0.83 40.47
C PRO A 729 2.59 -2.20 40.91
N SER A 730 3.80 -2.29 41.45
CA SER A 730 4.38 -3.55 41.94
C SER A 730 3.60 -4.18 43.10
N ASN A 731 2.75 -3.40 43.77
CA ASN A 731 1.84 -3.85 44.82
C ASN A 731 0.38 -4.08 44.35
N ALA A 732 0.11 -4.08 43.04
CA ALA A 732 -1.23 -4.31 42.53
C ALA A 732 -1.77 -5.69 42.93
N THR A 733 -3.02 -5.75 43.40
CA THR A 733 -3.69 -6.99 43.82
C THR A 733 -3.81 -8.02 42.69
N VAL A 734 -3.89 -7.54 41.45
CA VAL A 734 -3.98 -8.37 40.24
C VAL A 734 -2.89 -7.90 39.29
N GLN A 735 -2.05 -8.84 38.83
CA GLN A 735 -1.04 -8.62 37.79
C GLN A 735 -0.05 -7.46 38.10
N PRO A 736 0.71 -7.52 39.22
CA PRO A 736 1.74 -6.53 39.50
C PRO A 736 2.78 -6.46 38.37
N ASP A 737 3.29 -5.24 38.14
CA ASP A 737 4.29 -4.89 37.12
C ASP A 737 3.92 -5.18 35.66
N GLN A 738 2.72 -5.67 35.39
CA GLN A 738 2.26 -5.91 34.02
C GLN A 738 2.13 -4.61 33.25
N VAL A 739 2.61 -4.58 32.00
CA VAL A 739 2.35 -3.48 31.08
C VAL A 739 0.85 -3.38 30.83
N THR A 740 0.30 -2.21 31.11
CA THR A 740 -1.11 -1.91 30.85
C THR A 740 -1.27 -1.11 29.58
N ARG A 741 -0.37 -0.14 29.33
CA ARG A 741 -0.47 0.74 28.18
C ARG A 741 0.88 1.23 27.66
N VAL A 742 1.00 1.39 26.35
CA VAL A 742 2.17 1.98 25.68
C VAL A 742 1.80 3.26 24.93
N LEU A 743 2.61 4.32 25.09
CA LEU A 743 2.44 5.61 24.42
C LEU A 743 3.23 5.64 23.10
N ILE A 744 2.52 5.62 21.97
CA ILE A 744 3.12 5.53 20.62
C ILE A 744 3.13 6.88 19.88
N ASN A 745 3.02 7.99 20.61
CA ASN A 745 2.94 9.34 20.07
C ASN A 745 4.04 9.66 19.05
N PRO A 746 3.72 10.43 17.99
CA PRO A 746 4.67 10.79 16.95
C PRO A 746 5.80 11.68 17.47
N ILE A 747 6.99 11.48 16.92
CA ILE A 747 8.21 12.22 17.22
C ILE A 747 8.87 12.72 15.94
N ASN A 748 9.77 13.70 16.05
CA ASN A 748 10.78 13.96 15.04
C ASN A 748 12.03 13.11 15.33
N ALA A 749 12.13 11.93 14.72
CA ALA A 749 13.33 11.12 14.76
C ALA A 749 14.48 11.81 14.01
N ALA A 750 15.70 11.68 14.54
CA ALA A 750 16.86 12.42 14.07
C ALA A 750 17.15 12.16 12.58
N SER A 751 17.11 10.90 12.15
CA SER A 751 17.29 10.58 10.74
C SER A 751 16.91 9.16 10.34
N GLU A 752 16.49 9.01 9.08
CA GLU A 752 16.35 7.74 8.38
C GLU A 752 17.05 7.83 7.01
N SER A 753 17.74 6.78 6.56
CA SER A 753 18.36 6.76 5.23
C SER A 753 18.26 5.40 4.55
N VAL A 754 18.05 5.42 3.23
CA VAL A 754 17.96 4.23 2.39
C VAL A 754 18.82 4.44 1.16
N ARG A 755 19.64 3.43 0.83
CA ARG A 755 20.41 3.40 -0.42
C ARG A 755 20.34 2.05 -1.11
N GLY A 756 20.37 2.05 -2.43
CA GLY A 756 20.19 0.83 -3.21
C GLY A 756 20.56 0.96 -4.69
N LEU A 757 20.30 -0.13 -5.42
CA LEU A 757 20.53 -0.24 -6.86
C LEU A 757 19.26 -0.72 -7.56
N ASP A 758 18.92 -0.07 -8.68
CA ASP A 758 17.92 -0.51 -9.63
C ASP A 758 18.59 -0.92 -10.94
N LEU A 759 18.22 -2.08 -11.47
CA LEU A 759 18.71 -2.61 -12.75
C LEU A 759 17.50 -2.88 -13.64
N LYS A 760 17.56 -2.43 -14.90
CA LYS A 760 16.51 -2.69 -15.89
C LYS A 760 17.12 -3.16 -17.20
N GLY A 761 16.40 -4.05 -17.88
CA GLY A 761 16.75 -4.55 -19.20
C GLY A 761 15.50 -4.66 -20.06
N ASN A 762 15.50 -4.05 -21.23
CA ASN A 762 14.44 -4.14 -22.22
C ASN A 762 15.02 -4.68 -23.52
N TRP A 763 14.36 -5.67 -24.11
CA TRP A 763 14.78 -6.21 -25.40
C TRP A 763 13.57 -6.47 -26.29
N ARG A 764 13.49 -5.73 -27.39
CA ARG A 764 12.54 -5.93 -28.47
C ARG A 764 13.30 -6.51 -29.66
N PHE A 765 12.90 -7.70 -30.09
CA PHE A 765 13.46 -8.30 -31.30
C PHE A 765 12.37 -8.90 -32.17
N ASP A 766 12.54 -8.73 -33.48
CA ASP A 766 11.68 -9.33 -34.48
C ASP A 766 12.34 -10.61 -35.00
N ALA A 767 11.70 -11.76 -34.78
CA ALA A 767 12.20 -13.06 -35.19
C ALA A 767 11.66 -13.47 -36.59
N GLY A 768 11.23 -12.50 -37.40
CA GLY A 768 10.68 -12.72 -38.73
C GLY A 768 9.41 -13.55 -38.68
N ARG A 769 9.40 -14.71 -39.33
CA ARG A 769 8.22 -15.61 -39.36
C ARG A 769 7.75 -16.08 -37.98
N TYR A 770 8.59 -15.99 -36.96
CA TYR A 770 8.27 -16.39 -35.59
C TYR A 770 7.64 -15.27 -34.77
N GLY A 771 7.42 -14.08 -35.34
CA GLY A 771 6.78 -12.96 -34.66
C GLY A 771 7.73 -12.10 -33.84
N ARG A 772 7.16 -11.14 -33.10
CA ARG A 772 7.91 -10.15 -32.33
C ARG A 772 7.92 -10.49 -30.85
N PHE A 773 9.10 -10.45 -30.26
CA PHE A 773 9.28 -10.65 -28.82
C PHE A 773 9.61 -9.32 -28.15
N THR A 774 9.02 -9.09 -27.00
CA THR A 774 9.36 -8.00 -26.09
C THR A 774 9.63 -8.58 -24.72
N THR A 775 10.90 -8.53 -24.30
CA THR A 775 11.35 -8.95 -22.99
C THR A 775 11.62 -7.73 -22.14
N ARG A 776 11.16 -7.74 -20.89
CA ARG A 776 11.50 -6.72 -19.89
C ARG A 776 11.90 -7.39 -18.60
N LEU A 777 12.95 -6.90 -17.97
CA LEU A 777 13.46 -7.35 -16.69
C LEU A 777 13.71 -6.12 -15.81
N ALA A 778 13.30 -6.20 -14.55
CA ALA A 778 13.64 -5.19 -13.55
C ALA A 778 14.08 -5.88 -12.25
N TYR A 779 15.05 -5.28 -11.56
CA TYR A 779 15.56 -5.74 -10.28
C TYR A 779 15.94 -4.55 -9.41
N THR A 780 15.47 -4.54 -8.17
CA THR A 780 15.84 -3.55 -7.15
C THR A 780 16.46 -4.28 -5.97
N VAL A 781 17.53 -3.74 -5.40
CA VAL A 781 18.13 -4.21 -4.15
C VAL A 781 18.44 -3.05 -3.20
N VAL A 782 17.97 -3.17 -1.96
CA VAL A 782 18.30 -2.25 -0.88
C VAL A 782 19.62 -2.69 -0.25
N LEU A 783 20.63 -1.82 -0.29
CA LEU A 783 21.96 -2.10 0.22
C LEU A 783 22.06 -1.78 1.71
N GLU A 784 21.50 -0.65 2.14
CA GLU A 784 21.42 -0.25 3.55
C GLU A 784 20.11 0.51 3.82
N HIS A 785 19.61 0.36 5.05
CA HIS A 785 18.47 1.14 5.56
C HIS A 785 18.74 1.45 7.01
N LYS A 786 19.13 2.69 7.32
CA LYS A 786 19.55 3.11 8.66
C LYS A 786 18.53 4.02 9.30
N TYR A 787 18.31 3.85 10.60
CA TYR A 787 17.43 4.67 11.42
C TYR A 787 18.14 5.14 12.68
N ARG A 788 17.83 6.36 13.12
CA ARG A 788 18.32 6.96 14.36
C ARG A 788 17.24 7.84 15.00
N GLN A 789 16.87 7.54 16.25
CA GLN A 789 15.79 8.24 16.96
C GLN A 789 16.26 9.61 17.48
N PHE A 790 17.33 9.64 18.28
CA PHE A 790 17.93 10.88 18.79
C PHE A 790 19.32 11.09 18.18
N SER A 791 19.79 12.34 18.11
CA SER A 791 21.05 12.67 17.41
C SER A 791 22.30 12.01 17.99
N ASP A 792 22.26 11.71 19.29
CA ASP A 792 23.29 11.05 20.08
C ASP A 792 23.18 9.52 20.07
N ASP A 793 22.07 8.96 19.57
CA ASP A 793 21.95 7.52 19.39
C ASP A 793 22.91 7.01 18.30
N PRO A 794 23.41 5.78 18.42
CA PRO A 794 24.11 5.12 17.32
C PRO A 794 23.13 4.89 16.15
N GLU A 795 23.60 5.10 14.92
CA GLU A 795 22.83 4.71 13.73
C GLU A 795 22.68 3.19 13.68
N ARG A 796 21.44 2.71 13.51
CA ARG A 796 21.12 1.29 13.41
C ARG A 796 20.70 0.93 11.99
N ASP A 797 21.36 -0.04 11.36
CA ASP A 797 20.91 -0.63 10.09
C ASP A 797 19.69 -1.52 10.33
N ILE A 798 18.50 -0.99 10.06
CA ILE A 798 17.22 -1.66 10.23
C ILE A 798 16.89 -2.61 9.08
N ARG A 799 17.60 -2.56 7.94
CA ARG A 799 17.44 -3.54 6.84
C ARG A 799 17.60 -5.00 7.29
N ASN A 800 18.42 -5.19 8.34
CA ASN A 800 18.69 -6.48 8.94
C ASN A 800 17.93 -6.73 10.24
N SER A 801 17.10 -5.78 10.67
CA SER A 801 16.22 -5.94 11.81
C SER A 801 15.27 -7.11 11.61
N LEU A 802 14.96 -7.79 12.71
CA LEU A 802 13.91 -8.81 12.75
C LEU A 802 12.51 -8.19 12.73
N ASP A 803 12.41 -6.89 13.00
CA ASP A 803 11.15 -6.15 13.05
C ASP A 803 10.88 -5.36 11.74
N ASP A 804 11.74 -5.53 10.73
CA ASP A 804 11.60 -4.88 9.42
C ASP A 804 11.08 -5.86 8.36
N TYR A 805 9.80 -5.71 8.01
CA TYR A 805 9.12 -6.53 7.01
C TYR A 805 9.18 -5.93 5.59
N GLN A 806 10.14 -5.04 5.31
CA GLN A 806 10.35 -4.51 3.97
C GLN A 806 11.16 -5.47 3.08
N TRP A 807 10.92 -5.39 1.78
CA TRP A 807 11.61 -6.22 0.79
C TRP A 807 13.03 -5.74 0.55
N ARG A 808 14.01 -6.56 0.92
CA ARG A 808 15.43 -6.29 0.60
C ARG A 808 15.73 -6.27 -0.89
N SER A 809 14.97 -7.02 -1.67
CA SER A 809 15.10 -7.09 -3.11
C SER A 809 13.76 -7.42 -3.74
N LYS A 810 13.48 -6.88 -4.91
CA LYS A 810 12.37 -7.30 -5.76
C LYS A 810 12.88 -7.48 -7.18
N ALA A 811 12.34 -8.47 -7.88
CA ALA A 811 12.59 -8.64 -9.31
C ALA A 811 11.26 -8.88 -10.01
N ASN A 812 11.12 -8.37 -11.23
CA ASN A 812 10.03 -8.78 -12.09
C ASN A 812 10.54 -8.93 -13.53
N GLY A 813 9.78 -9.67 -14.34
CA GLY A 813 10.15 -9.88 -15.73
C GLY A 813 8.96 -10.32 -16.57
N SER A 814 8.92 -9.88 -17.82
CA SER A 814 7.92 -10.31 -18.80
C SER A 814 8.57 -10.72 -20.11
N ILE A 815 7.98 -11.70 -20.77
CA ILE A 815 8.22 -12.03 -22.17
C ILE A 815 6.85 -11.98 -22.85
N THR A 816 6.69 -11.02 -23.76
CA THR A 816 5.50 -10.88 -24.61
C THR A 816 5.85 -11.30 -26.03
N TRP A 817 5.06 -12.18 -26.60
CA TRP A 817 5.17 -12.71 -27.95
C TRP A 817 3.95 -12.30 -28.75
N ASN A 818 4.17 -11.61 -29.87
CA ASN A 818 3.14 -11.20 -30.81
C ASN A 818 3.33 -11.95 -32.13
N GLN A 819 2.34 -12.73 -32.56
CA GLN A 819 2.36 -13.44 -33.84
C GLN A 819 0.98 -13.36 -34.51
N GLY A 820 0.91 -12.63 -35.62
CA GLY A 820 -0.36 -12.35 -36.30
C GLY A 820 -1.35 -11.71 -35.34
N ASP A 821 -2.52 -12.31 -35.21
CA ASP A 821 -3.59 -11.84 -34.32
C ASP A 821 -3.40 -12.24 -32.85
N TRP A 822 -2.32 -12.94 -32.50
CA TRP A 822 -2.10 -13.47 -31.15
C TRP A 822 -1.08 -12.65 -30.37
N THR A 823 -1.42 -12.37 -29.12
CA THR A 823 -0.51 -11.79 -28.13
C THR A 823 -0.48 -12.69 -26.91
N THR A 824 0.70 -13.24 -26.60
CA THR A 824 0.91 -14.09 -25.41
C THR A 824 1.93 -13.44 -24.50
N THR A 825 1.65 -13.35 -23.20
CA THR A 825 2.61 -12.83 -22.22
C THR A 825 2.81 -13.83 -21.09
N LEU A 826 4.06 -14.09 -20.75
CA LEU A 826 4.46 -14.69 -19.49
C LEU A 826 5.10 -13.61 -18.63
N TYR A 827 4.63 -13.45 -17.40
CA TYR A 827 5.12 -12.48 -16.44
C TYR A 827 5.48 -13.17 -15.13
N GLY A 828 6.59 -12.77 -14.51
CA GLY A 828 7.07 -13.34 -13.25
C GLY A 828 7.43 -12.25 -12.26
N ASN A 829 7.09 -12.47 -11.00
CA ASN A 829 7.45 -11.64 -9.87
C ASN A 829 8.27 -12.43 -8.86
N ARG A 830 9.28 -11.79 -8.29
CA ARG A 830 10.08 -12.31 -7.17
C ARG A 830 10.13 -11.28 -6.06
N PHE A 831 9.66 -11.68 -4.89
CA PHE A 831 9.81 -10.96 -3.65
C PHE A 831 11.00 -11.54 -2.87
N GLY A 832 11.81 -10.68 -2.26
CA GLY A 832 13.01 -11.07 -1.50
C GLY A 832 12.69 -11.87 -0.25
N SER A 833 13.70 -12.18 0.56
CA SER A 833 13.47 -12.81 1.86
C SER A 833 12.95 -11.80 2.89
N LEU A 834 12.17 -12.26 3.86
CA LEU A 834 11.71 -11.50 5.04
C LEU A 834 12.27 -12.09 6.33
N PRO A 835 12.42 -11.34 7.42
CA PRO A 835 12.72 -11.94 8.72
C PRO A 835 11.59 -12.87 9.17
N LYS A 836 11.94 -13.91 9.95
CA LYS A 836 10.97 -14.72 10.68
C LYS A 836 10.56 -14.02 11.96
N THR A 837 9.30 -14.16 12.38
CA THR A 837 8.74 -13.47 13.56
C THR A 837 9.42 -13.90 14.87
N ASP A 838 9.92 -15.13 14.96
CA ASP A 838 10.66 -15.63 16.13
C ASP A 838 12.14 -15.21 16.16
N GLY A 839 12.63 -14.56 15.10
CA GLY A 839 14.03 -14.17 14.99
C GLY A 839 15.01 -15.28 14.60
N SER A 840 14.56 -16.50 14.32
CA SER A 840 15.43 -17.64 14.02
C SER A 840 16.10 -17.59 12.63
N GLY A 841 15.79 -16.58 11.82
CA GLY A 841 16.37 -16.40 10.49
C GLY A 841 15.46 -15.66 9.54
N ARG A 842 15.43 -16.09 8.27
CA ARG A 842 14.64 -15.47 7.21
C ARG A 842 13.76 -16.48 6.47
N ILE A 843 12.60 -16.02 6.05
CA ILE A 843 11.69 -16.69 5.14
C ILE A 843 12.28 -16.62 3.72
N ALA A 844 12.22 -17.72 2.98
CA ALA A 844 12.78 -17.80 1.64
C ALA A 844 12.06 -16.84 0.65
N PRO A 845 12.74 -16.39 -0.42
CA PRO A 845 12.11 -15.59 -1.48
C PRO A 845 10.86 -16.27 -2.06
N TYR A 846 9.86 -15.47 -2.41
CA TYR A 846 8.59 -15.91 -2.97
C TYR A 846 8.44 -15.49 -4.43
N MET A 847 7.87 -16.35 -5.26
CA MET A 847 7.71 -16.09 -6.69
C MET A 847 6.31 -16.45 -7.19
N THR A 848 5.74 -15.55 -7.99
CA THR A 848 4.48 -15.76 -8.71
C THR A 848 4.69 -15.60 -10.20
N TYR A 849 3.85 -16.27 -10.99
CA TYR A 849 3.89 -16.20 -12.45
C TYR A 849 2.48 -15.98 -12.96
N ASN A 850 2.31 -15.01 -13.85
CA ASN A 850 1.06 -14.75 -14.55
C ASN A 850 1.25 -15.08 -16.03
N ALA A 851 0.20 -15.56 -16.67
CA ALA A 851 0.18 -15.79 -18.10
C ALA A 851 -1.08 -15.18 -18.71
N SER A 852 -0.96 -14.60 -19.89
CA SER A 852 -2.11 -14.12 -20.66
C SER A 852 -1.98 -14.51 -22.12
N VAL A 853 -3.11 -14.79 -22.76
CA VAL A 853 -3.21 -15.05 -24.19
C VAL A 853 -4.41 -14.27 -24.71
N PHE A 854 -4.18 -13.38 -25.66
CA PHE A 854 -5.19 -12.60 -26.36
C PHE A 854 -5.17 -12.96 -27.84
N ARG A 855 -6.36 -12.94 -28.45
CA ARG A 855 -6.54 -13.04 -29.90
C ARG A 855 -7.43 -11.92 -30.40
N GLN A 856 -6.96 -11.24 -31.43
CA GLN A 856 -7.71 -10.27 -32.20
C GLN A 856 -8.60 -10.98 -33.24
N PHE A 857 -9.87 -10.57 -33.33
CA PHE A 857 -10.85 -11.07 -34.29
C PHE A 857 -11.36 -9.90 -35.14
N GLY A 858 -10.82 -9.79 -36.35
CA GLY A 858 -11.05 -8.62 -37.20
C GLY A 858 -10.51 -7.35 -36.53
N GLU A 859 -11.09 -6.19 -36.85
CA GLU A 859 -10.53 -4.90 -36.40
C GLU A 859 -11.08 -4.43 -35.04
N ASN A 860 -12.16 -5.04 -34.56
CA ASN A 860 -12.96 -4.47 -33.46
C ASN A 860 -13.01 -5.34 -32.20
N LEU A 861 -12.77 -6.65 -32.28
CA LEU A 861 -12.96 -7.57 -31.15
C LEU A 861 -11.64 -8.21 -30.72
N SER A 862 -11.30 -8.13 -29.43
CA SER A 862 -10.24 -8.93 -28.81
C SER A 862 -10.82 -9.80 -27.72
N VAL A 863 -10.37 -11.06 -27.65
CA VAL A 863 -10.73 -11.98 -26.58
C VAL A 863 -9.46 -12.53 -25.94
N GLY A 864 -9.40 -12.49 -24.62
CA GLY A 864 -8.26 -12.96 -23.87
C GLY A 864 -8.60 -13.86 -22.69
N VAL A 865 -7.66 -14.75 -22.37
CA VAL A 865 -7.64 -15.54 -21.14
C VAL A 865 -6.41 -15.13 -20.34
N ILE A 866 -6.61 -14.89 -19.04
CA ILE A 866 -5.57 -14.46 -18.11
C ILE A 866 -5.56 -15.43 -16.94
N VAL A 867 -4.38 -15.89 -16.54
CA VAL A 867 -4.16 -16.72 -15.35
C VAL A 867 -3.10 -16.06 -14.49
N ASN A 868 -3.49 -15.60 -13.30
CA ASN A 868 -2.55 -15.08 -12.32
C ASN A 868 -2.19 -16.20 -11.34
N ASN A 869 -0.94 -16.17 -10.88
CA ASN A 869 -0.37 -17.21 -10.03
C ASN A 869 -0.52 -18.63 -10.62
N LEU A 870 -0.03 -18.81 -11.85
CA LEU A 870 -0.07 -20.04 -12.64
C LEU A 870 0.41 -21.28 -11.88
N ARG A 871 1.37 -21.13 -10.95
CA ARG A 871 1.90 -22.23 -10.14
C ARG A 871 1.07 -22.56 -8.90
N ASP A 872 0.01 -21.81 -8.63
CA ASP A 872 -0.70 -21.82 -7.34
C ASP A 872 0.28 -21.68 -6.16
N SER A 873 1.28 -20.80 -6.31
CA SER A 873 2.24 -20.52 -5.26
C SER A 873 1.50 -19.94 -4.06
N ARG A 874 1.79 -20.47 -2.87
CA ARG A 874 1.21 -19.99 -1.60
C ARG A 874 2.24 -19.16 -0.84
N PRO A 875 1.80 -18.24 0.04
CA PRO A 875 2.69 -17.55 0.95
C PRO A 875 3.63 -18.55 1.66
N PRO A 876 4.94 -18.25 1.74
CA PRO A 876 5.87 -19.12 2.43
C PRO A 876 5.58 -19.11 3.93
N ALA A 877 5.40 -20.30 4.49
CA ALA A 877 5.14 -20.51 5.91
C ALA A 877 6.32 -20.07 6.80
N ASP A 878 6.01 -19.34 7.87
CA ASP A 878 6.93 -19.06 8.97
C ASP A 878 6.83 -20.15 10.03
N LYS A 879 7.60 -21.24 9.84
CA LYS A 879 7.53 -22.46 10.66
C LYS A 879 7.75 -22.27 12.15
N ASN A 880 8.46 -21.23 12.53
CA ASN A 880 8.80 -21.01 13.93
C ASN A 880 8.26 -19.68 14.45
N GLY A 881 7.77 -18.80 13.57
CA GLY A 881 7.29 -17.48 13.92
C GLY A 881 5.76 -17.39 13.99
N GLY A 882 5.27 -16.79 15.09
CA GLY A 882 3.91 -16.24 15.20
C GLY A 882 2.76 -17.26 15.20
N GLY A 883 1.60 -16.83 15.68
CA GLY A 883 0.36 -17.60 15.56
C GLY A 883 -0.17 -17.62 14.12
N TRP A 884 -1.28 -18.32 13.93
CA TRP A 884 -2.06 -18.32 12.69
C TRP A 884 -2.24 -16.89 12.12
N PRO A 885 -2.11 -16.66 10.79
CA PRO A 885 -2.07 -17.64 9.71
C PRO A 885 -0.66 -18.13 9.29
N PHE A 886 0.34 -18.03 10.17
CA PHE A 886 1.68 -18.61 9.96
C PHE A 886 2.45 -18.05 8.76
N TYR A 887 2.15 -16.83 8.32
CA TYR A 887 2.97 -16.07 7.38
C TYR A 887 2.88 -14.57 7.69
N PRO A 888 3.84 -13.74 7.24
CA PRO A 888 3.76 -12.29 7.35
C PRO A 888 2.61 -11.70 6.52
N VAL A 889 1.47 -11.46 7.18
CA VAL A 889 0.27 -10.85 6.59
C VAL A 889 0.59 -9.44 6.06
N GLY A 890 0.03 -9.07 4.92
CA GLY A 890 0.29 -7.80 4.23
C GLY A 890 1.51 -7.82 3.30
N ASN A 891 2.40 -8.81 3.42
CA ASN A 891 3.52 -8.96 2.49
C ASN A 891 3.18 -9.85 1.28
N TYR A 892 2.44 -10.93 1.51
CA TYR A 892 2.15 -11.93 0.48
C TYR A 892 0.68 -11.94 0.11
N ASP A 893 0.40 -12.32 -1.14
CA ASP A 893 -0.96 -12.53 -1.62
C ASP A 893 -1.39 -14.00 -1.37
N PRO A 894 -2.43 -14.26 -0.53
CA PRO A 894 -2.92 -15.61 -0.23
C PRO A 894 -4.06 -16.09 -1.17
N TYR A 895 -4.34 -15.42 -2.28
CA TYR A 895 -5.53 -15.71 -3.10
C TYR A 895 -5.44 -17.02 -3.87
N GLY A 896 -4.25 -17.59 -4.05
CA GLY A 896 -4.02 -18.76 -4.90
C GLY A 896 -4.12 -18.43 -6.39
N ARG A 897 -4.32 -19.45 -7.23
CA ARG A 897 -4.47 -19.29 -8.68
C ARG A 897 -5.81 -18.64 -9.05
N GLN A 898 -5.77 -17.72 -9.99
CA GLN A 898 -6.93 -16.94 -10.44
C GLN A 898 -7.03 -16.96 -11.97
N TYR A 899 -8.25 -16.96 -12.49
CA TYR A 899 -8.52 -17.05 -13.94
C TYR A 899 -9.52 -15.97 -14.36
N TRP A 900 -9.30 -15.37 -15.51
CA TRP A 900 -10.23 -14.42 -16.12
C TRP A 900 -10.37 -14.66 -17.61
N VAL A 901 -11.57 -14.36 -18.11
CA VAL A 901 -11.85 -14.12 -19.52
C VAL A 901 -12.10 -12.64 -19.69
N GLN A 902 -11.50 -12.05 -20.71
CA GLN A 902 -11.66 -10.66 -21.09
C GLN A 902 -12.14 -10.56 -22.53
N LEU A 903 -13.09 -9.67 -22.76
CA LEU A 903 -13.57 -9.27 -24.07
C LEU A 903 -13.43 -7.75 -24.19
N ASP A 904 -12.79 -7.30 -25.26
CA ASP A 904 -12.66 -5.90 -25.63
C ASP A 904 -13.33 -5.70 -26.99
N TYR A 905 -14.30 -4.78 -27.08
CA TYR A 905 -14.96 -4.47 -28.34
C TYR A 905 -14.95 -2.97 -28.62
N ARG A 906 -14.38 -2.59 -29.76
CA ARG A 906 -14.31 -1.21 -30.24
C ARG A 906 -15.36 -0.94 -31.31
N PHE A 907 -16.30 -0.07 -30.99
CA PHE A 907 -17.21 0.58 -31.94
C PHE A 907 -16.49 1.77 -32.56
N ARG A 908 -16.46 1.82 -33.90
CA ARG A 908 -15.94 2.96 -34.65
C ARG A 908 -16.95 4.08 -34.75
#